data_AF-A0A4T0FUZ6-F1
#
_entry.id   AF-A0A4T0FUZ6-F1
#
_cell.length_a   1.000
_cell.length_b   1.000
_cell.length_c   1.000
_cell.angle_alpha   90.00
_cell.angle_beta   90.00
_cell.angle_gamma   90.00
#
_symmetry.space_group_name_H-M   'P 1'
#
loop_
_entity.id
_entity.type
_entity.pdbx_description
1 polymer ?
#
loop_
_entity_poly.entity_id
_entity_poly.type
_entity_poly.pdbx_seq_one_letter_code
_entity_poly.pdbx_strand_id
1 'polypeptide(L)'
;MTATTIQDRRTRYTILAISSYLLLVVGWTDALFGSLIEPLTEWYGYTERVVSLAFLFYVAGSITSSYLSSICIQKLGIKWFIISFTALYLAGALIDAFRPVFPAYVAGVYLMGVGTGSMQTTATVVMSHFESGPLMSLVYSNMALGSVISPFVIGAFLQHDIDWRHNFWIIIGFSAILIVLSWFVFRNYQTHDTSTDDQTFRDKLKILMPSGKLWIGLLAETGLLVCMDSTTQWLAPYLSAHKGLKDGIPQYVLTSLWGGILLGRLSLAHVSAKIGKRRSSVATYIILCALMAGLWQVQAIAGIVVLTLLIGFFFGPLMPNTLSVAVECWPRELKNAATSIVMATSLFGSLLGPFCLSQAADATSLKIFPPVIIVECFITAIIVSFTFITRPKVPVLQGDDVKSPTRSLTSTEIGSDTNSKNQEEPMTYEKLRNEPTNYLESERFEMSANPNDWGARNWQNEDDDYLHNPTTKDSSKASTGSVFTVRGFINLGFLSLVITALLMLFAGYPIYDEFKPITHTPNGQYAKFNSTGQIEWTKPDRHLIDPETPEEAYTRSKGFGDDQREYKLVFSDEFNEDGRTFNEGDDPYWEAQDMHYWGTNNLEWYSPRQAMTSGGSLVLTLSNSEPGTDNFTAHNLDYAGAMVHSWNKFCFTGGYVAARVTLPGRSDVWGLWPGFWTMGNLGRAGYGASLEGMWPYSYDACDVGTLQNQTLGDYPEAAYMQGGDPDTAALSFSAPQRLSRCTCMNEDHPGPKHSDGTFKGRAAFEIDVFEAQVSQEGSTDGLTGGTGTNSMSGQFCPFDLEYKWNHDHMYLAHNLTLSPNDKFDMLNTYQGGNQQMSTSVVVKNNQRAYERSGGEFSTYGAQITPGKGHDASIGWVVDDELRWQVFGDAVGANERVAISERFITDEPMYILLQLGISYNFGAISQQIFDDAWPYHMYVDWVRVYQPTDNINIGCDPPDMPTAAYINKHNEAYTNANLTTWDQYMEHAPDLAKPVKNALMHQNDADCQVPLSIVTDQNLIGREETDEKKRNNWN
;
A
#
# COMPACT_ATOMS: atom_id res chain seq x y z
N MET A 1 7.72 -30.41 -56.40
CA MET A 1 8.84 -30.27 -55.45
C MET A 1 8.27 -30.49 -54.07
N THR A 2 8.60 -31.63 -53.48
CA THR A 2 7.97 -32.22 -52.30
C THR A 2 8.47 -31.60 -51.01
N ALA A 3 7.53 -31.36 -50.09
CA ALA A 3 7.76 -30.99 -48.71
C ALA A 3 8.86 -31.85 -48.07
N THR A 4 9.86 -31.20 -47.48
CA THR A 4 10.81 -31.87 -46.60
C THR A 4 10.08 -32.22 -45.31
N THR A 5 9.49 -33.42 -45.29
CA THR A 5 9.15 -34.11 -44.06
C THR A 5 10.36 -34.08 -43.13
N ILE A 6 10.15 -33.74 -41.86
CA ILE A 6 11.15 -33.74 -40.78
C ILE A 6 11.60 -35.19 -40.55
N GLN A 7 12.42 -35.74 -41.45
CA GLN A 7 12.86 -37.14 -41.47
C GLN A 7 14.19 -37.34 -40.73
N ASP A 8 14.98 -36.28 -40.55
CA ASP A 8 16.22 -36.36 -39.77
C ASP A 8 15.94 -36.33 -38.26
N ARG A 9 16.31 -37.44 -37.60
CA ARG A 9 16.13 -37.65 -36.16
C ARG A 9 16.85 -36.58 -35.33
N ARG A 10 18.00 -36.07 -35.80
CA ARG A 10 18.74 -34.99 -35.10
C ARG A 10 17.96 -33.68 -35.14
N THR A 11 17.54 -33.25 -36.33
CA THR A 11 16.72 -32.04 -36.53
C THR A 11 15.45 -32.08 -35.68
N ARG A 12 14.78 -33.24 -35.60
CA ARG A 12 13.60 -33.44 -34.74
C ARG A 12 13.88 -33.21 -33.25
N TYR A 13 14.95 -33.78 -32.70
CA TYR A 13 15.30 -33.57 -31.28
C TYR A 13 15.74 -32.14 -30.99
N THR A 14 16.45 -31.49 -31.93
CA THR A 14 16.85 -30.09 -31.78
C THR A 14 15.65 -29.15 -31.70
N ILE A 15 14.64 -29.36 -32.55
CA ILE A 15 13.39 -28.60 -32.53
C ILE A 15 12.65 -28.80 -31.20
N LEU A 16 12.55 -30.04 -30.72
CA LEU A 16 11.92 -30.35 -29.44
C LEU A 16 12.67 -29.71 -28.26
N ALA A 17 14.00 -29.71 -28.28
CA ALA A 17 14.81 -29.09 -27.23
C ALA A 17 14.60 -27.57 -27.14
N ILE A 18 14.52 -26.88 -28.29
CA ILE A 18 14.24 -25.45 -28.31
C ILE A 18 12.81 -25.15 -27.88
N SER A 19 11.82 -25.93 -28.31
CA SER A 19 10.44 -25.77 -27.83
C SER A 19 10.34 -25.94 -26.31
N SER A 20 11.06 -26.90 -25.74
CA SER A 20 11.15 -27.07 -24.28
C SER A 20 11.81 -25.88 -23.60
N TYR A 21 12.86 -25.31 -24.19
CA TYR A 21 13.55 -24.14 -23.64
C TYR A 21 12.70 -22.86 -23.72
N LEU A 22 11.98 -22.65 -24.83
CA LEU A 22 11.00 -21.58 -24.97
C LEU A 22 9.95 -21.63 -23.85
N LEU A 23 9.36 -22.82 -23.62
CA LEU A 23 8.35 -22.99 -22.57
C LEU A 23 8.94 -22.85 -21.16
N LEU A 24 10.19 -23.24 -20.93
CA LEU A 24 10.88 -22.99 -19.66
C LEU A 24 10.98 -21.50 -19.37
N VAL A 25 11.35 -20.68 -20.36
CA VAL A 25 11.45 -19.21 -20.19
C VAL A 25 10.07 -18.59 -19.97
N VAL A 26 9.04 -19.08 -20.67
CA VAL A 26 7.64 -18.66 -20.39
C VAL A 26 7.29 -18.93 -18.93
N GLY A 27 7.51 -20.16 -18.45
CA GLY A 27 7.20 -20.53 -17.07
C GLY A 27 8.00 -19.76 -16.02
N TRP A 28 9.26 -19.44 -16.30
CA TRP A 28 10.06 -18.56 -15.44
C TRP A 28 9.40 -17.19 -15.26
N THR A 29 8.93 -16.63 -16.36
CA THR A 29 8.30 -15.30 -16.41
C THR A 29 6.93 -15.30 -15.74
N ASP A 30 6.13 -16.35 -15.94
CA ASP A 30 4.80 -16.44 -15.32
C ASP A 30 4.90 -16.43 -13.79
N ALA A 31 5.85 -17.18 -13.22
CA ALA A 31 6.04 -17.24 -11.76
C ALA A 31 6.79 -16.04 -11.18
N LEU A 32 7.39 -15.21 -12.03
CA LEU A 32 8.12 -14.00 -11.63
C LEU A 32 7.23 -13.05 -10.85
N PHE A 33 6.05 -12.75 -11.40
CA PHE A 33 5.19 -11.67 -10.89
C PHE A 33 4.70 -11.95 -9.47
N GLY A 34 4.15 -13.15 -9.22
CA GLY A 34 3.72 -13.54 -7.86
C GLY A 34 4.84 -13.51 -6.83
N SER A 35 6.10 -13.67 -7.26
CA SER A 35 7.27 -13.63 -6.37
C SER A 35 7.79 -12.22 -6.11
N LEU A 36 7.47 -11.27 -6.99
CA LEU A 36 7.96 -9.89 -6.96
C LEU A 36 6.97 -8.86 -6.41
N ILE A 37 5.69 -9.21 -6.21
CA ILE A 37 4.69 -8.24 -5.71
C ILE A 37 5.20 -7.54 -4.45
N GLU A 38 5.57 -8.29 -3.41
CA GLU A 38 6.05 -7.75 -2.14
C GLU A 38 7.29 -6.84 -2.27
N PRO A 39 8.43 -7.28 -2.86
CA PRO A 39 9.61 -6.41 -2.97
C PRO A 39 9.39 -5.20 -3.91
N LEU A 40 8.46 -5.27 -4.86
CA LEU A 40 8.09 -4.12 -5.69
C LEU A 40 7.20 -3.12 -4.93
N THR A 41 6.27 -3.61 -4.10
CA THR A 41 5.45 -2.80 -3.19
C THR A 41 6.35 -2.04 -2.22
N GLU A 42 7.32 -2.74 -1.61
CA GLU A 42 8.30 -2.14 -0.69
C GLU A 42 9.19 -1.10 -1.40
N TRP A 43 9.72 -1.43 -2.58
CA TRP A 43 10.63 -0.53 -3.30
C TRP A 43 9.96 0.73 -3.86
N TYR A 44 8.80 0.57 -4.53
CA TYR A 44 8.12 1.70 -5.17
C TYR A 44 7.20 2.46 -4.21
N GLY A 45 6.93 1.94 -3.00
CA GLY A 45 6.02 2.54 -2.04
C GLY A 45 4.55 2.57 -2.50
N TYR A 46 4.19 1.73 -3.47
CA TYR A 46 2.83 1.63 -3.99
C TYR A 46 2.06 0.50 -3.32
N THR A 47 0.73 0.59 -3.31
CA THR A 47 -0.15 -0.49 -2.86
C THR A 47 -0.02 -1.74 -3.75
N GLU A 48 -0.34 -2.92 -3.19
CA GLU A 48 -0.33 -4.18 -3.94
C GLU A 48 -1.23 -4.12 -5.19
N ARG A 49 -2.31 -3.33 -5.15
CA ARG A 49 -3.18 -3.00 -6.29
C ARG A 49 -2.47 -2.34 -7.45
N VAL A 50 -1.63 -1.35 -7.17
CA VAL A 50 -0.92 -0.63 -8.23
C VAL A 50 0.16 -1.52 -8.82
N VAL A 51 0.91 -2.23 -7.95
CA VAL A 51 1.94 -3.17 -8.39
C VAL A 51 1.36 -4.33 -9.22
N SER A 52 0.18 -4.84 -8.85
CA SER A 52 -0.49 -5.94 -9.57
C SER A 52 -0.94 -5.55 -10.99
N LEU A 53 -1.03 -4.26 -11.32
CA LEU A 53 -1.25 -3.79 -12.70
C LEU A 53 -0.15 -4.28 -13.65
N ALA A 54 1.09 -4.43 -13.18
CA ALA A 54 2.17 -4.93 -14.03
C ALA A 54 1.84 -6.31 -14.61
N PHE A 55 1.25 -7.21 -13.81
CA PHE A 55 0.81 -8.52 -14.29
C PHE A 55 -0.32 -8.41 -15.34
N LEU A 56 -1.22 -7.45 -15.19
CA LEU A 56 -2.29 -7.19 -16.16
C LEU A 56 -1.70 -6.77 -17.52
N PHE A 57 -0.69 -5.90 -17.52
CA PHE A 57 0.03 -5.52 -18.74
C PHE A 57 0.86 -6.67 -19.35
N TYR A 58 1.44 -7.54 -18.52
CA TYR A 58 2.09 -8.76 -18.98
C TYR A 58 1.12 -9.66 -19.78
N VAL A 59 -0.05 -9.97 -19.22
CA VAL A 59 -1.04 -10.81 -19.89
C VAL A 59 -1.59 -10.12 -21.15
N ALA A 60 -1.81 -8.79 -21.10
CA ALA A 60 -2.21 -8.02 -22.28
C ALA A 60 -1.18 -8.09 -23.43
N GLY A 61 0.12 -8.06 -23.11
CA GLY A 61 1.19 -8.28 -24.07
C GLY A 61 1.14 -9.69 -24.68
N SER A 62 0.94 -10.71 -23.86
CA SER A 62 0.81 -12.12 -24.29
C SER A 62 -0.38 -12.35 -25.23
N ILE A 63 -1.50 -11.69 -24.96
CA ILE A 63 -2.68 -11.70 -25.84
C ILE A 63 -2.35 -11.01 -27.17
N THR A 64 -1.67 -9.85 -27.13
CA THR A 64 -1.29 -9.08 -28.32
C THR A 64 -0.46 -9.92 -29.30
N SER A 65 0.57 -10.61 -28.81
CA SER A 65 1.41 -11.46 -29.65
C SER A 65 0.66 -12.69 -30.17
N SER A 66 -0.22 -13.27 -29.37
CA SER A 66 -1.06 -14.42 -29.76
C SER A 66 -1.99 -14.06 -30.93
N TYR A 67 -2.61 -12.87 -30.94
CA TYR A 67 -3.43 -12.41 -32.06
C TYR A 67 -2.62 -12.06 -33.31
N LEU A 68 -1.46 -11.41 -33.14
CA LEU A 68 -0.59 -11.04 -34.25
C LEU A 68 0.12 -12.25 -34.89
N SER A 69 0.25 -13.34 -34.16
CA SER A 69 0.99 -14.55 -34.57
C SER A 69 0.57 -15.07 -35.95
N SER A 70 -0.73 -15.22 -36.22
CA SER A 70 -1.21 -15.80 -37.48
C SER A 70 -0.81 -14.96 -38.69
N ILE A 71 -0.91 -13.63 -38.59
CA ILE A 71 -0.57 -12.69 -39.66
C ILE A 71 0.95 -12.61 -39.85
N CYS A 72 1.69 -12.48 -38.74
CA CYS A 72 3.14 -12.33 -38.77
C CYS A 72 3.83 -13.61 -39.24
N ILE A 73 3.38 -14.79 -38.80
CA ILE A 73 3.95 -16.07 -39.23
C ILE A 73 3.71 -16.29 -40.74
N GLN A 74 2.51 -15.97 -41.26
CA GLN A 74 2.22 -16.10 -42.70
C GLN A 74 3.04 -15.13 -43.56
N LYS A 75 3.22 -13.88 -43.13
CA LYS A 75 3.92 -12.85 -43.92
C LYS A 75 5.44 -12.85 -43.77
N LEU A 76 5.93 -13.01 -42.54
CA LEU A 76 7.35 -12.89 -42.19
C LEU A 76 8.03 -14.25 -42.04
N GLY A 77 7.26 -15.33 -41.91
CA GLY A 77 7.77 -16.64 -41.55
C GLY A 77 8.05 -16.78 -40.06
N ILE A 78 7.93 -18.01 -39.55
CA ILE A 78 8.09 -18.35 -38.12
C ILE A 78 9.45 -17.94 -37.54
N LYS A 79 10.53 -17.97 -38.33
CA LYS A 79 11.88 -17.55 -37.93
C LYS A 79 11.93 -16.08 -37.51
N TRP A 80 11.45 -15.18 -38.36
CA TRP A 80 11.50 -13.75 -38.09
C TRP A 80 10.48 -13.34 -37.04
N PHE A 81 9.36 -14.06 -36.95
CA PHE A 81 8.40 -13.91 -35.87
C PHE A 81 9.04 -14.16 -34.50
N ILE A 82 9.62 -15.35 -34.25
CA ILE A 82 10.17 -15.66 -32.93
C ILE A 82 11.36 -14.78 -32.56
N ILE A 83 12.25 -14.46 -33.51
CA ILE A 83 13.43 -13.61 -33.24
C ILE A 83 13.01 -12.18 -32.87
N SER A 84 12.09 -11.59 -33.63
CA SER A 84 11.70 -10.18 -33.41
C SER A 84 10.97 -10.01 -32.08
N PHE A 85 10.08 -10.95 -31.73
CA PHE A 85 9.33 -10.88 -30.48
C PHE A 85 10.20 -11.28 -29.27
N THR A 86 11.18 -12.17 -29.44
CA THR A 86 12.19 -12.42 -28.39
C THR A 86 13.13 -11.22 -28.20
N ALA A 87 13.39 -10.42 -29.24
CA ALA A 87 14.11 -9.16 -29.09
C ALA A 87 13.30 -8.11 -28.30
N LEU A 88 11.97 -8.08 -28.46
CA LEU A 88 11.09 -7.25 -27.62
C LEU A 88 11.10 -7.74 -26.17
N TYR A 89 11.07 -9.05 -25.95
CA TYR A 89 11.24 -9.65 -24.62
C TYR A 89 12.54 -9.20 -23.94
N LEU A 90 13.66 -9.25 -24.67
CA LEU A 90 14.96 -8.80 -24.21
C LEU A 90 14.96 -7.30 -23.88
N ALA A 91 14.35 -6.48 -24.74
CA ALA A 91 14.25 -5.04 -24.53
C ALA A 91 13.44 -4.70 -23.27
N GLY A 92 12.32 -5.39 -23.04
CA GLY A 92 11.53 -5.23 -21.81
C GLY A 92 12.33 -5.59 -20.57
N ALA A 93 12.97 -6.75 -20.56
CA ALA A 93 13.81 -7.16 -19.44
C ALA A 93 15.01 -6.22 -19.20
N LEU A 94 15.56 -5.63 -20.27
CA LEU A 94 16.63 -4.64 -20.15
C LEU A 94 16.14 -3.35 -19.49
N ILE A 95 14.94 -2.87 -19.82
CA ILE A 95 14.32 -1.72 -19.16
C ILE A 95 14.20 -2.00 -17.66
N ASP A 96 13.63 -3.14 -17.29
CA ASP A 96 13.34 -3.49 -15.89
C ASP A 96 14.59 -3.75 -15.06
N ALA A 97 15.67 -4.23 -15.68
CA ALA A 97 16.96 -4.49 -15.01
C ALA A 97 17.63 -3.23 -14.41
N PHE A 98 17.24 -2.03 -14.87
CA PHE A 98 17.81 -0.75 -14.42
C PHE A 98 16.97 -0.01 -13.37
N ARG A 99 15.95 -0.65 -12.78
CA ARG A 99 15.04 -0.03 -11.79
C ARG A 99 14.44 1.29 -12.30
N PRO A 100 13.70 1.26 -13.42
CA PRO A 100 13.11 2.47 -13.99
C PRO A 100 11.96 2.98 -13.11
N VAL A 101 11.42 4.16 -13.41
CA VAL A 101 10.16 4.61 -12.79
C VAL A 101 9.03 3.62 -13.09
N PHE A 102 8.06 3.47 -12.18
CA PHE A 102 7.04 2.41 -12.26
C PHE A 102 6.29 2.32 -13.61
N PRO A 103 5.89 3.42 -14.29
CA PRO A 103 5.28 3.34 -15.62
C PRO A 103 6.21 2.72 -16.69
N ALA A 104 7.51 2.97 -16.61
CA ALA A 104 8.50 2.38 -17.50
C ALA A 104 8.74 0.90 -17.15
N TYR A 105 8.67 0.51 -15.87
CA TYR A 105 8.63 -0.89 -15.46
C TYR A 105 7.41 -1.62 -16.07
N VAL A 106 6.22 -1.03 -15.97
CA VAL A 106 5.00 -1.58 -16.58
C VAL A 106 5.13 -1.73 -18.11
N ALA A 107 5.79 -0.76 -18.77
CA ALA A 107 6.07 -0.85 -20.21
C ALA A 107 7.07 -1.98 -20.54
N GLY A 108 8.11 -2.17 -19.71
CA GLY A 108 9.05 -3.28 -19.83
C GLY A 108 8.35 -4.63 -19.70
N VAL A 109 7.50 -4.76 -18.68
CA VAL A 109 6.66 -5.93 -18.43
C VAL A 109 5.69 -6.23 -19.57
N TYR A 110 5.07 -5.21 -20.18
CA TYR A 110 4.22 -5.39 -21.37
C TYR A 110 5.01 -5.98 -22.54
N LEU A 111 6.21 -5.46 -22.82
CA LEU A 111 7.09 -5.98 -23.87
C LEU A 111 7.53 -7.42 -23.57
N MET A 112 7.75 -7.74 -22.29
CA MET A 112 8.02 -9.10 -21.86
C MET A 112 6.82 -10.03 -22.14
N GLY A 113 5.58 -9.58 -21.89
CA GLY A 113 4.37 -10.31 -22.26
C GLY A 113 4.25 -10.58 -23.76
N VAL A 114 4.52 -9.57 -24.59
CA VAL A 114 4.56 -9.73 -26.06
C VAL A 114 5.55 -10.82 -26.46
N GLY A 115 6.71 -10.84 -25.80
CA GLY A 115 7.71 -11.90 -25.89
C GLY A 115 7.18 -13.29 -25.58
N THR A 116 6.70 -13.50 -24.36
CA THR A 116 6.30 -14.82 -23.85
C THR A 116 5.13 -15.41 -24.63
N GLY A 117 4.12 -14.62 -24.99
CA GLY A 117 3.01 -15.09 -25.83
C GLY A 117 3.46 -15.57 -27.23
N SER A 118 4.49 -14.94 -27.79
CA SER A 118 5.09 -15.39 -29.07
C SER A 118 5.85 -16.72 -28.91
N MET A 119 6.55 -16.91 -27.79
CA MET A 119 7.28 -18.13 -27.47
C MET A 119 6.32 -19.31 -27.29
N GLN A 120 5.25 -19.09 -26.53
CA GLN A 120 4.20 -20.08 -26.32
C GLN A 120 3.50 -20.45 -27.64
N THR A 121 3.16 -19.45 -28.47
CA THR A 121 2.53 -19.70 -29.78
C THR A 121 3.45 -20.48 -30.70
N THR A 122 4.72 -20.10 -30.78
CA THR A 122 5.72 -20.79 -31.62
C THR A 122 5.92 -22.23 -31.18
N ALA A 123 6.08 -22.47 -29.88
CA ALA A 123 6.18 -23.82 -29.32
C ALA A 123 4.92 -24.64 -29.68
N THR A 124 3.72 -24.07 -29.53
CA THR A 124 2.45 -24.75 -29.85
C THR A 124 2.36 -25.13 -31.33
N VAL A 125 2.67 -24.20 -32.25
CA VAL A 125 2.65 -24.44 -33.72
C VAL A 125 3.63 -25.53 -34.11
N VAL A 126 4.84 -25.50 -33.55
CA VAL A 126 5.85 -26.53 -33.80
C VAL A 126 5.38 -27.89 -33.29
N MET A 127 4.78 -27.93 -32.10
CA MET A 127 4.32 -29.16 -31.46
C MET A 127 3.12 -29.79 -32.15
N SER A 128 2.23 -29.00 -32.77
CA SER A 128 1.09 -29.54 -33.53
C SER A 128 1.51 -30.44 -34.69
N HIS A 129 2.72 -30.25 -35.25
CA HIS A 129 3.24 -31.09 -36.33
C HIS A 129 3.59 -32.52 -35.89
N PHE A 130 3.78 -32.78 -34.60
CA PHE A 130 4.17 -34.10 -34.10
C PHE A 130 2.97 -34.99 -33.72
N GLU A 131 1.74 -34.45 -33.71
CA GLU A 131 0.47 -35.13 -33.42
C GLU A 131 0.52 -36.12 -32.23
N SER A 132 1.35 -35.88 -31.22
CA SER A 132 1.59 -36.79 -30.10
C SER A 132 1.23 -36.13 -28.77
N GLY A 133 0.13 -36.57 -28.16
CA GLY A 133 -0.34 -36.09 -26.86
C GLY A 133 0.69 -36.22 -25.72
N PRO A 134 1.34 -37.40 -25.52
CA PRO A 134 2.36 -37.55 -24.49
C PRO A 134 3.59 -36.65 -24.70
N LEU A 135 4.02 -36.47 -25.95
CA LEU A 135 5.14 -35.59 -26.27
C LEU A 135 4.80 -34.12 -26.02
N MET A 136 3.56 -33.70 -26.33
CA MET A 136 3.07 -32.37 -25.96
C MET A 136 3.09 -32.16 -24.44
N SER A 137 2.55 -33.11 -23.67
CA SER A 137 2.58 -33.02 -22.20
C SER A 137 4.01 -32.89 -21.65
N LEU A 138 4.96 -33.66 -22.18
CA LEU A 138 6.36 -33.59 -21.76
C LEU A 138 6.99 -32.22 -22.05
N VAL A 139 6.78 -31.67 -23.24
CA VAL A 139 7.35 -30.37 -23.63
C VAL A 139 6.73 -29.24 -22.79
N TYR A 140 5.40 -29.24 -22.58
CA TYR A 140 4.72 -28.27 -21.71
C TYR A 140 5.05 -28.41 -20.22
N SER A 141 5.52 -29.56 -19.75
CA SER A 141 6.02 -29.71 -18.37
C SER A 141 7.26 -28.86 -18.09
N ASN A 142 8.05 -28.48 -19.12
CA ASN A 142 9.18 -27.56 -18.93
C ASN A 142 8.74 -26.15 -18.53
N MET A 143 7.52 -25.75 -18.86
CA MET A 143 6.92 -24.52 -18.34
C MET A 143 6.80 -24.57 -16.82
N ALA A 144 6.20 -25.63 -16.28
CA ALA A 144 6.11 -25.81 -14.83
C ALA A 144 7.50 -25.91 -14.18
N LEU A 145 8.50 -26.48 -14.88
CA LEU A 145 9.89 -26.47 -14.39
C LEU A 145 10.47 -25.05 -14.30
N GLY A 146 10.23 -24.19 -15.29
CA GLY A 146 10.61 -22.77 -15.22
C GLY A 146 9.95 -22.06 -14.04
N SER A 147 8.66 -22.34 -13.81
CA SER A 147 7.87 -21.79 -12.71
C SER A 147 8.27 -22.31 -11.32
N VAL A 148 8.98 -23.43 -11.25
CA VAL A 148 9.64 -23.92 -10.02
C VAL A 148 10.92 -23.13 -9.75
N ILE A 149 11.76 -22.93 -10.77
CA ILE A 149 13.10 -22.36 -10.58
C ILE A 149 13.03 -20.86 -10.27
N SER A 150 12.13 -20.12 -10.93
CA SER A 150 11.99 -18.65 -10.76
C SER A 150 11.76 -18.21 -9.31
N PRO A 151 10.68 -18.63 -8.61
CA PRO A 151 10.45 -18.26 -7.21
C PRO A 151 11.56 -18.77 -6.28
N PHE A 152 12.17 -19.93 -6.57
CA PHE A 152 13.28 -20.44 -5.77
C PHE A 152 14.51 -19.52 -5.83
N VAL A 153 14.85 -19.03 -7.02
CA VAL A 153 15.97 -18.09 -7.21
C VAL A 153 15.67 -16.74 -6.58
N ILE A 154 14.43 -16.24 -6.71
CA ILE A 154 14.01 -14.98 -6.09
C ILE A 154 14.00 -15.09 -4.57
N GLY A 155 13.51 -16.20 -4.01
CA GLY A 155 13.58 -16.48 -2.57
C GLY A 155 15.03 -16.50 -2.07
N ALA A 156 15.96 -17.07 -2.83
CA ALA A 156 17.38 -17.04 -2.50
C ALA A 156 17.98 -15.63 -2.59
N PHE A 157 17.51 -14.80 -3.53
CA PHE A 157 17.93 -13.40 -3.59
C PHE A 157 17.48 -12.63 -2.35
N LEU A 158 16.20 -12.74 -1.98
CA LEU A 158 15.65 -12.08 -0.79
C LEU A 158 16.33 -12.55 0.50
N GLN A 159 16.59 -13.85 0.64
CA GLN A 159 17.27 -14.40 1.82
C GLN A 159 18.73 -13.91 1.98
N HIS A 160 19.40 -13.54 0.87
CA HIS A 160 20.78 -13.08 0.86
C HIS A 160 20.90 -11.56 0.62
N ASP A 161 19.80 -10.81 0.76
CA ASP A 161 19.75 -9.35 0.54
C ASP A 161 20.27 -8.94 -0.85
N ILE A 162 20.01 -9.78 -1.85
CA ILE A 162 20.30 -9.52 -3.25
C ILE A 162 19.06 -8.91 -3.88
N ASP A 163 19.24 -7.75 -4.52
CA ASP A 163 18.14 -7.02 -5.11
C ASP A 163 17.39 -7.81 -6.21
N TRP A 164 16.06 -7.69 -6.24
CA TRP A 164 15.16 -8.34 -7.19
C TRP A 164 15.51 -8.09 -8.66
N ARG A 165 16.15 -6.95 -8.99
CA ARG A 165 16.54 -6.60 -10.36
C ARG A 165 17.45 -7.64 -11.03
N HIS A 166 18.21 -8.40 -10.23
CA HIS A 166 19.14 -9.41 -10.74
C HIS A 166 18.43 -10.54 -11.48
N ASN A 167 17.15 -10.78 -11.19
CA ASN A 167 16.34 -11.69 -11.98
C ASN A 167 16.22 -11.27 -13.45
N PHE A 168 16.11 -9.96 -13.74
CA PHE A 168 15.99 -9.48 -15.12
C PHE A 168 17.30 -9.67 -15.91
N TRP A 169 18.46 -9.63 -15.24
CA TRP A 169 19.74 -9.99 -15.87
C TRP A 169 19.80 -11.47 -16.29
N ILE A 170 19.20 -12.37 -15.51
CA ILE A 170 19.06 -13.79 -15.90
C ILE A 170 18.18 -13.91 -17.15
N ILE A 171 17.06 -13.17 -17.18
CA ILE A 171 16.14 -13.14 -18.30
C ILE A 171 16.80 -12.63 -19.59
N ILE A 172 17.63 -11.58 -19.51
CA ILE A 172 18.42 -11.09 -20.65
C ILE A 172 19.33 -12.18 -21.19
N GLY A 173 19.99 -12.94 -20.30
CA GLY A 173 20.81 -14.09 -20.67
C GLY A 173 20.02 -15.16 -21.43
N PHE A 174 18.85 -15.55 -20.92
CA PHE A 174 17.97 -16.51 -21.60
C PHE A 174 17.52 -16.01 -22.99
N SER A 175 17.18 -14.73 -23.08
CA SER A 175 16.71 -14.09 -24.31
C SER A 175 17.79 -14.09 -25.40
N ALA A 176 19.03 -13.74 -25.03
CA ALA A 176 20.16 -13.74 -25.95
C ALA A 176 20.43 -15.15 -26.51
N ILE A 177 20.41 -16.17 -25.65
CA ILE A 177 20.56 -17.58 -26.05
C ILE A 177 19.42 -17.98 -26.99
N LEU A 178 18.17 -17.63 -26.65
CA LEU A 178 17.00 -17.94 -27.48
C LEU A 178 17.06 -17.33 -28.87
N ILE A 179 17.52 -16.08 -29.00
CA ILE A 179 17.68 -15.41 -30.31
C ILE A 179 18.68 -16.17 -31.18
N VAL A 180 19.84 -16.52 -30.62
CA VAL A 180 20.90 -17.26 -31.33
C VAL A 180 20.41 -18.66 -31.73
N LEU A 181 19.83 -19.42 -30.81
CA LEU A 181 19.33 -20.77 -31.10
C LEU A 181 18.20 -20.76 -32.13
N SER A 182 17.26 -19.82 -32.00
CA SER A 182 16.13 -19.68 -32.93
C SER A 182 16.59 -19.32 -34.35
N TRP A 183 17.65 -18.52 -34.49
CA TRP A 183 18.26 -18.23 -35.78
C TRP A 183 18.74 -19.50 -36.49
N PHE A 184 19.45 -20.37 -35.79
CA PHE A 184 20.01 -21.58 -36.40
C PHE A 184 18.93 -22.63 -36.73
N VAL A 185 17.94 -22.81 -35.84
CA VAL A 185 16.99 -23.93 -35.96
C VAL A 185 15.80 -23.61 -36.85
N PHE A 186 15.26 -22.39 -36.78
CA PHE A 186 14.14 -21.99 -37.63
C PHE A 186 14.55 -21.46 -38.99
N ARG A 187 15.86 -21.41 -39.32
CA ARG A 187 16.38 -20.87 -40.59
C ARG A 187 15.69 -21.44 -41.83
N ASN A 188 15.44 -22.74 -41.82
CA ASN A 188 14.89 -23.51 -42.94
C ASN A 188 13.53 -24.15 -42.59
N TYR A 189 12.90 -23.75 -41.49
CA TYR A 189 11.67 -24.36 -41.03
C TYR A 189 10.47 -23.75 -41.76
N GLN A 190 9.70 -24.58 -42.47
CA GLN A 190 8.47 -24.20 -43.15
C GLN A 190 7.27 -24.71 -42.37
N THR A 191 6.33 -23.83 -42.06
CA THR A 191 5.02 -24.19 -41.50
C THR A 191 4.15 -24.82 -42.59
N HIS A 192 3.38 -25.85 -42.27
CA HIS A 192 2.45 -26.46 -43.23
C HIS A 192 1.51 -25.41 -43.86
N ASP A 193 1.39 -25.46 -45.19
CA ASP A 193 0.40 -24.69 -45.94
C ASP A 193 -1.01 -25.11 -45.50
N THR A 194 -1.78 -24.21 -44.91
CA THR A 194 -3.21 -24.38 -44.62
C THR A 194 -4.08 -24.33 -45.89
N SER A 195 -3.47 -24.34 -47.07
CA SER A 195 -4.14 -24.25 -48.38
C SER A 195 -4.95 -25.49 -48.78
N THR A 196 -4.93 -26.57 -47.99
CA THR A 196 -5.71 -27.80 -48.22
C THR A 196 -7.01 -27.85 -47.41
N ASP A 197 -7.35 -26.78 -46.69
CA ASP A 197 -8.58 -26.68 -45.90
C ASP A 197 -9.61 -25.91 -46.74
N ASP A 198 -10.54 -26.63 -47.37
CA ASP A 198 -11.56 -26.06 -48.27
C ASP A 198 -12.47 -25.01 -47.59
N GLN A 199 -12.46 -24.94 -46.26
CA GLN A 199 -13.23 -23.98 -45.46
C GLN A 199 -12.37 -22.85 -44.93
N THR A 200 -12.69 -21.62 -45.32
CA THR A 200 -12.10 -20.42 -44.74
C THR A 200 -12.35 -20.36 -43.22
N PHE A 201 -11.40 -19.82 -42.46
CA PHE A 201 -11.55 -19.62 -40.99
C PHE A 201 -12.87 -18.91 -40.62
N ARG A 202 -13.34 -17.99 -41.47
CA ARG A 202 -14.64 -17.31 -41.31
C ARG A 202 -15.83 -18.27 -41.33
N ASP A 203 -15.78 -19.33 -42.13
CA ASP A 203 -16.86 -20.30 -42.23
C ASP A 203 -16.87 -21.24 -41.02
N LYS A 204 -15.70 -21.61 -40.52
CA LYS A 204 -15.58 -22.34 -39.24
C LYS A 204 -16.12 -21.51 -38.07
N LEU A 205 -15.86 -20.20 -38.05
CA LEU A 205 -16.34 -19.29 -37.01
C LEU A 205 -17.88 -19.19 -36.99
N LYS A 206 -18.52 -19.14 -38.17
CA LYS A 206 -19.99 -19.12 -38.28
C LYS A 206 -20.65 -20.35 -37.68
N ILE A 207 -19.99 -21.51 -37.73
CA ILE A 207 -20.49 -22.77 -37.16
C ILE A 207 -20.23 -22.81 -35.65
N LEU A 208 -19.05 -22.36 -35.22
CA LEU A 208 -18.59 -22.46 -33.83
C LEU A 208 -19.29 -21.49 -32.89
N MET A 209 -19.40 -20.20 -33.26
CA MET A 209 -19.88 -19.12 -32.38
C MET A 209 -21.30 -19.30 -31.82
N PRO A 210 -22.30 -19.78 -32.59
CA PRO A 210 -23.66 -19.99 -32.07
C PRO A 210 -23.80 -21.21 -31.15
N SER A 211 -22.77 -22.07 -31.05
CA SER A 211 -22.88 -23.34 -30.33
C SER A 211 -22.70 -23.17 -28.82
N GLY A 212 -23.73 -23.53 -28.04
CA GLY A 212 -23.63 -23.58 -26.57
C GLY A 212 -22.52 -24.49 -26.04
N LYS A 213 -22.09 -25.50 -26.81
CA LYS A 213 -20.97 -26.38 -26.43
C LYS A 213 -19.63 -25.66 -26.41
N LEU A 214 -19.43 -24.69 -27.32
CA LEU A 214 -18.23 -23.86 -27.35
C LEU A 214 -18.18 -22.99 -26.10
N TRP A 215 -19.28 -22.31 -25.76
CA TRP A 215 -19.37 -21.43 -24.60
C TRP A 215 -19.14 -22.15 -23.27
N ILE A 216 -19.65 -23.37 -23.10
CA ILE A 216 -19.34 -24.19 -21.91
C ILE A 216 -17.84 -24.50 -21.85
N GLY A 217 -17.22 -24.86 -22.99
CA GLY A 217 -15.78 -25.10 -23.06
C GLY A 217 -14.94 -23.87 -22.75
N LEU A 218 -15.36 -22.70 -23.26
CA LEU A 218 -14.74 -21.40 -22.99
C LEU A 218 -14.78 -21.06 -21.50
N LEU A 219 -15.96 -21.15 -20.88
CA LEU A 219 -16.13 -20.85 -19.46
C LEU A 219 -15.35 -21.82 -18.56
N ALA A 220 -15.30 -23.10 -18.93
CA ALA A 220 -14.56 -24.11 -18.16
C ALA A 220 -13.06 -23.83 -18.13
N GLU A 221 -12.47 -23.53 -19.30
CA GLU A 221 -11.04 -23.24 -19.41
C GLU A 221 -10.69 -21.87 -18.78
N THR A 222 -11.57 -20.88 -18.94
CA THR A 222 -11.42 -19.56 -18.33
C THR A 222 -11.44 -19.67 -16.80
N GLY A 223 -12.42 -20.40 -16.24
CA GLY A 223 -12.51 -20.63 -14.79
C GLY A 223 -11.30 -21.37 -14.24
N LEU A 224 -10.75 -22.33 -14.99
CA LEU A 224 -9.49 -22.98 -14.59
C LEU A 224 -8.35 -21.98 -14.46
N LEU A 225 -8.15 -21.12 -15.46
CA LEU A 225 -7.08 -20.14 -15.46
C LEU A 225 -7.26 -19.09 -14.35
N VAL A 226 -8.50 -18.65 -14.09
CA VAL A 226 -8.83 -17.81 -12.93
C VAL A 226 -8.35 -18.49 -11.64
N CYS A 227 -8.80 -19.72 -11.36
CA CYS A 227 -8.41 -20.43 -10.13
C CYS A 227 -6.90 -20.61 -9.99
N MET A 228 -6.23 -21.02 -11.07
CA MET A 228 -4.80 -21.34 -11.05
C MET A 228 -3.93 -20.07 -10.91
N ASP A 229 -4.25 -19.02 -11.67
CA ASP A 229 -3.44 -17.80 -11.69
C ASP A 229 -3.71 -16.94 -10.46
N SER A 230 -4.95 -16.87 -9.97
CA SER A 230 -5.26 -16.23 -8.68
C SER A 230 -4.48 -16.92 -7.55
N THR A 231 -4.44 -18.25 -7.55
CA THR A 231 -3.68 -19.01 -6.54
C THR A 231 -2.18 -18.75 -6.64
N THR A 232 -1.59 -18.84 -7.83
CA THR A 232 -0.13 -18.78 -8.00
C THR A 232 0.43 -17.37 -7.78
N GLN A 233 -0.35 -16.32 -8.05
CA GLN A 233 0.11 -14.94 -7.87
C GLN A 233 -0.04 -14.44 -6.44
N TRP A 234 -1.14 -14.79 -5.77
CA TRP A 234 -1.47 -14.22 -4.45
C TRP A 234 -1.05 -15.10 -3.28
N LEU A 235 -0.56 -16.32 -3.52
CA LEU A 235 -0.09 -17.19 -2.45
C LEU A 235 1.08 -16.58 -1.67
N ALA A 236 2.12 -16.08 -2.33
CA ALA A 236 3.28 -15.52 -1.63
C ALA A 236 2.91 -14.25 -0.83
N PRO A 237 2.21 -13.25 -1.40
CA PRO A 237 1.69 -12.10 -0.63
C PRO A 237 0.82 -12.52 0.57
N TYR A 238 -0.12 -13.46 0.38
CA TYR A 238 -0.94 -13.98 1.48
C TYR A 238 -0.10 -14.61 2.61
N LEU A 239 0.95 -15.34 2.27
CA LEU A 239 1.83 -15.97 3.26
C LEU A 239 2.67 -14.94 4.04
N SER A 240 3.11 -13.87 3.38
CA SER A 240 3.80 -12.77 4.07
C SER A 240 2.81 -12.00 4.97
N ALA A 241 1.75 -11.44 4.38
CA ALA A 241 0.82 -10.55 5.08
C ALA A 241 -0.03 -11.24 6.16
N HIS A 242 -0.51 -12.47 5.92
CA HIS A 242 -1.43 -13.15 6.85
C HIS A 242 -0.79 -14.27 7.67
N LYS A 243 0.23 -14.96 7.13
CA LYS A 243 0.95 -16.03 7.86
C LYS A 243 2.27 -15.54 8.49
N GLY A 244 2.66 -14.29 8.26
CA GLY A 244 3.83 -13.67 8.90
C GLY A 244 5.18 -14.26 8.46
N LEU A 245 5.24 -14.89 7.28
CA LEU A 245 6.47 -15.51 6.77
C LEU A 245 7.33 -14.45 6.07
N LYS A 246 8.62 -14.36 6.42
CA LYS A 246 9.59 -13.37 5.87
C LYS A 246 10.81 -14.07 5.24
N ASP A 247 11.79 -13.28 4.79
CA ASP A 247 13.14 -13.73 4.38
C ASP A 247 13.15 -14.76 3.23
N GLY A 248 12.32 -14.55 2.19
CA GLY A 248 12.26 -15.43 1.03
C GLY A 248 11.47 -16.74 1.24
N ILE A 249 11.00 -17.02 2.47
CA ILE A 249 10.19 -18.21 2.79
C ILE A 249 8.90 -18.27 1.95
N PRO A 250 8.11 -17.18 1.77
CA PRO A 250 6.92 -17.20 0.92
C PRO A 250 7.19 -17.71 -0.51
N GLN A 251 8.33 -17.33 -1.09
CA GLN A 251 8.75 -17.71 -2.44
C GLN A 251 9.18 -19.18 -2.50
N TYR A 252 9.82 -19.72 -1.45
CA TYR A 252 10.09 -21.15 -1.36
C TYR A 252 8.80 -21.98 -1.21
N VAL A 253 7.79 -21.47 -0.52
CA VAL A 253 6.46 -22.11 -0.46
C VAL A 253 5.75 -22.03 -1.82
N LEU A 254 5.88 -20.92 -2.55
CA LEU A 254 5.38 -20.83 -3.92
C LEU A 254 6.09 -21.82 -4.87
N THR A 255 7.38 -22.08 -4.64
CA THR A 255 8.13 -23.12 -5.33
C THR A 255 7.53 -24.51 -5.10
N SER A 256 7.08 -24.84 -3.88
CA SER A 256 6.42 -26.12 -3.61
C SER A 256 5.08 -26.26 -4.33
N LEU A 257 4.31 -25.18 -4.48
CA LEU A 257 3.09 -25.18 -5.30
C LEU A 257 3.41 -25.58 -6.75
N TRP A 258 4.36 -24.91 -7.40
CA TRP A 258 4.76 -25.22 -8.78
C TRP A 258 5.40 -26.60 -8.93
N GLY A 259 6.15 -27.05 -7.91
CA GLY A 259 6.71 -28.40 -7.84
C GLY A 259 5.60 -29.47 -7.80
N GLY A 260 4.54 -29.18 -7.06
CA GLY A 260 3.31 -29.97 -7.06
C GLY A 260 2.70 -30.04 -8.46
N ILE A 261 2.50 -28.90 -9.13
CA ILE A 261 1.93 -28.82 -10.49
C ILE A 261 2.73 -29.69 -11.47
N LEU A 262 4.06 -29.60 -11.42
CA LEU A 262 4.96 -30.40 -12.25
C LEU A 262 4.78 -31.91 -12.00
N LEU A 263 4.81 -32.35 -10.73
CA LEU A 263 4.64 -33.74 -10.34
C LEU A 263 3.24 -34.28 -10.69
N GLY A 264 2.20 -33.49 -10.44
CA GLY A 264 0.80 -33.81 -10.75
C GLY A 264 0.57 -33.97 -12.25
N ARG A 265 1.15 -33.08 -13.06
CA ARG A 265 1.04 -33.14 -14.53
C ARG A 265 1.65 -34.41 -15.11
N LEU A 266 2.76 -34.90 -14.57
CA LEU A 266 3.43 -36.12 -15.04
C LEU A 266 2.76 -37.40 -14.52
N SER A 267 2.32 -37.41 -13.26
CA SER A 267 1.81 -38.62 -12.59
C SER A 267 0.30 -38.80 -12.75
N LEU A 268 -0.51 -37.80 -12.38
CA LEU A 268 -1.98 -37.90 -12.36
C LEU A 268 -2.62 -37.92 -13.74
N ALA A 269 -1.93 -37.47 -14.79
CA ALA A 269 -2.42 -37.56 -16.16
C ALA A 269 -2.80 -39.01 -16.55
N HIS A 270 -2.02 -40.00 -16.11
CA HIS A 270 -2.28 -41.42 -16.36
C HIS A 270 -3.51 -41.93 -15.60
N VAL A 271 -3.70 -41.45 -14.37
CA VAL A 271 -4.85 -41.82 -13.52
C VAL A 271 -6.13 -41.21 -14.08
N SER A 272 -6.07 -39.95 -14.51
CA SER A 272 -7.21 -39.24 -15.11
C SER A 272 -7.71 -39.91 -16.39
N ALA A 273 -6.80 -40.46 -17.19
CA ALA A 273 -7.16 -41.25 -18.37
C ALA A 273 -7.97 -42.51 -18.03
N LYS A 274 -7.72 -43.15 -16.87
CA LYS A 274 -8.45 -44.35 -16.42
C LYS A 274 -9.84 -44.04 -15.84
N ILE A 275 -9.94 -42.99 -15.02
CA ILE A 275 -11.21 -42.58 -14.36
C ILE A 275 -12.14 -41.85 -15.33
N GLY A 276 -11.56 -41.23 -16.37
CA GLY A 276 -12.23 -40.37 -17.33
C GLY A 276 -12.05 -38.90 -16.99
N LYS A 277 -11.62 -38.12 -17.99
CA LYS A 277 -11.19 -36.71 -17.86
C LYS A 277 -12.21 -35.81 -17.14
N ARG A 278 -13.50 -35.93 -17.46
CA ARG A 278 -14.58 -35.12 -16.85
C ARG A 278 -14.76 -35.39 -15.35
N ARG A 279 -14.87 -36.68 -14.97
CA ARG A 279 -15.05 -37.09 -13.56
C ARG A 279 -13.81 -36.76 -12.73
N SER A 280 -12.64 -37.00 -13.30
CA SER A 280 -11.36 -36.62 -12.68
C SER A 280 -11.30 -35.11 -12.42
N SER A 281 -11.67 -34.28 -13.38
CA SER A 281 -11.59 -32.81 -13.23
C SER A 281 -12.49 -32.30 -12.11
N VAL A 282 -13.75 -32.75 -12.06
CA VAL A 282 -14.69 -32.36 -10.98
C VAL A 282 -14.19 -32.82 -9.60
N ALA A 283 -13.72 -34.07 -9.48
CA ALA A 283 -13.18 -34.59 -8.22
C ALA A 283 -11.98 -33.78 -7.74
N THR A 284 -11.09 -33.39 -8.65
CA THR A 284 -9.91 -32.59 -8.35
C THR A 284 -10.29 -31.20 -7.83
N TYR A 285 -11.27 -30.49 -8.40
CA TYR A 285 -11.72 -29.20 -7.86
C TYR A 285 -12.30 -29.32 -6.44
N ILE A 286 -13.07 -30.37 -6.16
CA ILE A 286 -13.61 -30.61 -4.80
C ILE A 286 -12.47 -30.81 -3.79
N ILE A 287 -11.43 -31.56 -4.18
CA ILE A 287 -10.24 -31.76 -3.34
C ILE A 287 -9.50 -30.43 -3.14
N LEU A 288 -9.38 -29.59 -4.17
CA LEU A 288 -8.76 -28.27 -4.05
C LEU A 288 -9.51 -27.38 -3.05
N CYS A 289 -10.84 -27.38 -3.04
CA CYS A 289 -11.62 -26.65 -2.03
C CYS A 289 -11.27 -27.10 -0.60
N ALA A 290 -11.16 -28.42 -0.36
CA ALA A 290 -10.80 -28.97 0.94
C ALA A 290 -9.36 -28.61 1.35
N LEU A 291 -8.41 -28.66 0.42
CA LEU A 291 -7.01 -28.31 0.68
C LEU A 291 -6.84 -26.81 0.95
N MET A 292 -7.56 -25.94 0.23
CA MET A 292 -7.58 -24.50 0.49
C MET A 292 -8.18 -24.16 1.87
N ALA A 293 -9.24 -24.86 2.27
CA ALA A 293 -9.78 -24.72 3.63
C ALA A 293 -8.76 -25.18 4.69
N GLY A 294 -7.96 -26.21 4.40
CA GLY A 294 -6.82 -26.61 5.25
C GLY A 294 -5.75 -25.52 5.34
N LEU A 295 -5.35 -24.93 4.21
CA LEU A 295 -4.35 -23.85 4.16
C LEU A 295 -4.81 -22.62 4.95
N TRP A 296 -6.11 -22.36 4.98
CA TRP A 296 -6.69 -21.28 5.77
C TRP A 296 -6.38 -21.45 7.26
N GLN A 297 -6.56 -22.66 7.81
CA GLN A 297 -6.46 -22.93 9.25
C GLN A 297 -5.04 -23.20 9.75
N VAL A 298 -4.18 -23.80 8.93
CA VAL A 298 -2.84 -24.22 9.36
C VAL A 298 -1.89 -23.02 9.50
N GLN A 299 -1.16 -22.97 10.62
CA GLN A 299 -0.15 -21.93 10.90
C GLN A 299 1.30 -22.47 10.85
N ALA A 300 1.49 -23.78 10.99
CA ALA A 300 2.84 -24.37 10.97
C ALA A 300 3.41 -24.40 9.54
N ILE A 301 4.63 -23.89 9.36
CA ILE A 301 5.33 -23.79 8.06
C ILE A 301 5.37 -25.15 7.33
N ALA A 302 5.74 -26.22 8.04
CA ALA A 302 5.77 -27.56 7.46
C ALA A 302 4.40 -28.01 6.92
N GLY A 303 3.31 -27.67 7.64
CA GLY A 303 1.95 -27.95 7.18
C GLY A 303 1.56 -27.12 5.95
N ILE A 304 1.95 -25.84 5.92
CA ILE A 304 1.73 -24.94 4.78
C ILE A 304 2.44 -25.46 3.52
N VAL A 305 3.71 -25.86 3.62
CA VAL A 305 4.49 -26.42 2.49
C VAL A 305 3.85 -27.70 1.96
N VAL A 306 3.43 -28.62 2.84
CA VAL A 306 2.77 -29.86 2.43
C VAL A 306 1.43 -29.58 1.74
N LEU A 307 0.62 -28.68 2.31
CA LEU A 307 -0.67 -28.32 1.72
C LEU A 307 -0.53 -27.65 0.36
N THR A 308 0.40 -26.69 0.22
CA THR A 308 0.64 -26.01 -1.06
C THR A 308 1.21 -26.95 -2.13
N LEU A 309 2.09 -27.88 -1.76
CA LEU A 309 2.55 -28.95 -2.65
C LEU A 309 1.38 -29.84 -3.13
N LEU A 310 0.46 -30.21 -2.24
CA LEU A 310 -0.72 -31.01 -2.59
C LEU A 310 -1.70 -30.22 -3.45
N ILE A 311 -1.95 -28.95 -3.14
CA ILE A 311 -2.78 -28.04 -3.97
C ILE A 311 -2.20 -28.01 -5.39
N GLY A 312 -0.90 -27.80 -5.53
CA GLY A 312 -0.22 -27.82 -6.82
C GLY A 312 -0.35 -29.16 -7.54
N PHE A 313 -0.15 -30.26 -6.82
CA PHE A 313 -0.28 -31.62 -7.35
C PHE A 313 -1.64 -31.88 -7.99
N PHE A 314 -2.72 -31.40 -7.37
CA PHE A 314 -4.07 -31.50 -7.92
C PHE A 314 -4.35 -30.49 -9.05
N PHE A 315 -3.74 -29.30 -9.05
CA PHE A 315 -3.82 -28.39 -10.22
C PHE A 315 -3.16 -28.98 -11.48
N GLY A 316 -2.07 -29.74 -11.33
CA GLY A 316 -1.27 -30.30 -12.42
C GLY A 316 -2.05 -30.92 -13.61
N PRO A 317 -2.96 -31.89 -13.39
CA PRO A 317 -3.72 -32.53 -14.46
C PRO A 317 -4.91 -31.69 -14.99
N LEU A 318 -5.32 -30.59 -14.35
CA LEU A 318 -6.54 -29.86 -14.75
C LEU A 318 -6.41 -29.20 -16.13
N MET A 319 -5.30 -28.52 -16.39
CA MET A 319 -5.00 -27.85 -17.69
C MET A 319 -5.21 -28.77 -18.91
N PRO A 320 -4.50 -29.90 -19.05
CA PRO A 320 -4.69 -30.77 -20.21
C PRO A 320 -6.06 -31.47 -20.24
N ASN A 321 -6.70 -31.66 -19.08
CA ASN A 321 -8.00 -32.33 -18.99
C ASN A 321 -9.15 -31.42 -19.41
N THR A 322 -9.22 -30.21 -18.86
CA THR A 322 -10.28 -29.24 -19.13
C THR A 322 -10.27 -28.83 -20.59
N LEU A 323 -9.09 -28.51 -21.14
CA LEU A 323 -8.93 -28.22 -22.56
C LEU A 323 -9.39 -29.39 -23.44
N SER A 324 -8.97 -30.62 -23.11
CA SER A 324 -9.38 -31.79 -23.87
C SER A 324 -10.88 -32.04 -23.81
N VAL A 325 -11.53 -31.79 -22.66
CA VAL A 325 -12.97 -31.97 -22.48
C VAL A 325 -13.74 -30.90 -23.25
N ALA A 326 -13.25 -29.67 -23.29
CA ALA A 326 -13.85 -28.56 -24.02
C ALA A 326 -13.93 -28.82 -25.53
N VAL A 327 -12.91 -29.45 -26.11
CA VAL A 327 -12.79 -29.58 -27.58
C VAL A 327 -13.11 -30.97 -28.14
N GLU A 328 -13.32 -31.98 -27.29
CA GLU A 328 -13.58 -33.37 -27.71
C GLU A 328 -14.91 -33.54 -28.46
N CYS A 329 -15.88 -32.64 -28.27
CA CYS A 329 -17.18 -32.72 -28.92
C CYS A 329 -17.19 -32.30 -30.40
N TRP A 330 -16.06 -31.77 -30.91
CA TRP A 330 -15.94 -31.24 -32.26
C TRP A 330 -15.27 -32.23 -33.24
N PRO A 331 -15.74 -32.29 -34.50
CA PRO A 331 -15.10 -33.08 -35.55
C PRO A 331 -13.72 -32.50 -35.92
N ARG A 332 -12.84 -33.32 -36.51
CA ARG A 332 -11.41 -33.00 -36.70
C ARG A 332 -11.18 -31.68 -37.44
N GLU A 333 -12.06 -31.34 -38.37
CA GLU A 333 -12.00 -30.16 -39.23
C GLU A 333 -12.25 -28.86 -38.44
N LEU A 334 -13.06 -28.91 -37.39
CA LEU A 334 -13.40 -27.77 -36.53
C LEU A 334 -12.60 -27.74 -35.21
N LYS A 335 -12.02 -28.89 -34.82
CA LYS A 335 -11.37 -29.07 -33.53
C LYS A 335 -10.22 -28.10 -33.28
N ASN A 336 -9.34 -27.90 -34.28
CA ASN A 336 -8.20 -26.99 -34.15
C ASN A 336 -8.63 -25.52 -33.99
N ALA A 337 -9.68 -25.11 -34.72
CA ALA A 337 -10.26 -23.78 -34.59
C ALA A 337 -10.92 -23.58 -33.21
N ALA A 338 -11.67 -24.58 -32.73
CA ALA A 338 -12.26 -24.56 -31.39
C ALA A 338 -11.20 -24.49 -30.28
N THR A 339 -10.12 -25.27 -30.36
CA THR A 339 -8.99 -25.22 -29.41
C THR A 339 -8.37 -23.83 -29.36
N SER A 340 -8.13 -23.21 -30.51
CA SER A 340 -7.52 -21.88 -30.58
C SER A 340 -8.41 -20.80 -29.96
N ILE A 341 -9.74 -20.86 -30.22
CA ILE A 341 -10.71 -19.92 -29.63
C ILE A 341 -10.79 -20.11 -28.11
N VAL A 342 -10.82 -21.36 -27.64
CA VAL A 342 -10.88 -21.68 -26.20
C VAL A 342 -9.65 -21.16 -25.47
N MET A 343 -8.45 -21.45 -25.97
CA MET A 343 -7.19 -20.99 -25.37
C MET A 343 -7.03 -19.46 -25.40
N ALA A 344 -7.40 -18.81 -26.52
CA ALA A 344 -7.26 -17.36 -26.62
C ALA A 344 -8.22 -16.63 -25.67
N THR A 345 -9.43 -17.15 -25.49
CA THR A 345 -10.42 -16.53 -24.61
C THR A 345 -10.13 -16.82 -23.13
N SER A 346 -9.58 -17.99 -22.81
CA SER A 346 -9.28 -18.36 -21.43
C SER A 346 -8.22 -17.46 -20.79
N LEU A 347 -7.30 -16.90 -21.58
CA LEU A 347 -6.31 -15.91 -21.11
C LEU A 347 -6.95 -14.64 -20.53
N PHE A 348 -8.19 -14.30 -20.88
CA PHE A 348 -8.91 -13.21 -20.21
C PHE A 348 -9.24 -13.56 -18.76
N GLY A 349 -9.43 -14.84 -18.43
CA GLY A 349 -9.60 -15.31 -17.05
C GLY A 349 -8.36 -15.07 -16.21
N SER A 350 -7.18 -15.40 -16.77
CA SER A 350 -5.88 -15.08 -16.18
C SER A 350 -5.69 -13.60 -15.90
N LEU A 351 -6.21 -12.72 -16.77
CA LEU A 351 -6.16 -11.26 -16.61
C LEU A 351 -7.06 -10.78 -15.47
N LEU A 352 -8.33 -11.23 -15.46
CA LEU A 352 -9.38 -10.67 -14.61
C LEU A 352 -9.40 -11.26 -13.19
N GLY A 353 -9.16 -12.57 -13.04
CA GLY A 353 -9.27 -13.27 -11.74
C GLY A 353 -8.33 -12.69 -10.68
N PRO A 354 -7.00 -12.74 -10.90
CA PRO A 354 -6.02 -12.19 -9.96
C PRO A 354 -6.21 -10.70 -9.69
N PHE A 355 -6.62 -9.92 -10.71
CA PHE A 355 -6.87 -8.50 -10.55
C PHE A 355 -8.11 -8.23 -9.66
N CYS A 356 -9.23 -8.93 -9.88
CA CYS A 356 -10.41 -8.81 -9.04
C CYS A 356 -10.13 -9.20 -7.59
N LEU A 357 -9.32 -10.25 -7.38
CA LEU A 357 -8.85 -10.64 -6.06
C LEU A 357 -8.00 -9.54 -5.40
N SER A 358 -7.11 -8.89 -6.16
CA SER A 358 -6.33 -7.72 -5.70
C SER A 358 -7.24 -6.60 -5.19
N GLN A 359 -8.23 -6.21 -5.99
CA GLN A 359 -9.15 -5.11 -5.63
C GLN A 359 -9.96 -5.46 -4.38
N ALA A 360 -10.40 -6.71 -4.27
CA ALA A 360 -11.16 -7.17 -3.11
C ALA A 360 -10.29 -7.24 -1.84
N ALA A 361 -9.01 -7.62 -1.97
CA ALA A 361 -8.06 -7.71 -0.87
C ALA A 361 -7.73 -6.32 -0.31
N ASP A 362 -7.54 -5.32 -1.17
CA ASP A 362 -7.34 -3.92 -0.78
C ASP A 362 -8.52 -3.36 0.01
N ALA A 363 -9.75 -3.64 -0.42
CA ALA A 363 -10.97 -3.14 0.22
C ALA A 363 -11.29 -3.84 1.57
N THR A 364 -10.63 -4.96 1.87
CA THR A 364 -10.93 -5.75 3.08
C THR A 364 -9.64 -6.18 3.79
N SER A 365 -9.03 -7.27 3.31
CA SER A 365 -7.73 -7.79 3.72
C SER A 365 -7.40 -9.02 2.86
N LEU A 366 -6.12 -9.34 2.69
CA LEU A 366 -5.68 -10.61 2.08
C LEU A 366 -6.19 -11.88 2.78
N LYS A 367 -6.81 -11.76 3.96
CA LYS A 367 -7.56 -12.85 4.63
C LYS A 367 -8.64 -13.49 3.73
N ILE A 368 -9.17 -12.75 2.74
CA ILE A 368 -10.18 -13.27 1.82
C ILE A 368 -9.63 -14.26 0.79
N PHE A 369 -8.30 -14.40 0.66
CA PHE A 369 -7.67 -15.21 -0.39
C PHE A 369 -8.17 -16.68 -0.40
N PRO A 370 -8.03 -17.49 0.68
CA PRO A 370 -8.52 -18.87 0.65
C PRO A 370 -10.02 -19.02 0.35
N PRO A 371 -10.96 -18.25 0.97
CA PRO A 371 -12.37 -18.37 0.64
C PRO A 371 -12.72 -17.96 -0.79
N VAL A 372 -12.05 -16.96 -1.38
CA VAL A 372 -12.25 -16.60 -2.80
C VAL A 372 -11.86 -17.76 -3.72
N ILE A 373 -10.69 -18.37 -3.52
CA ILE A 373 -10.25 -19.51 -4.36
C ILE A 373 -11.19 -20.71 -4.20
N ILE A 374 -11.73 -20.96 -3.01
CA ILE A 374 -12.74 -22.01 -2.77
C ILE A 374 -13.98 -21.76 -3.62
N VAL A 375 -14.48 -20.53 -3.66
CA VAL A 375 -15.64 -20.14 -4.46
C VAL A 375 -15.35 -20.29 -5.96
N GLU A 376 -14.20 -19.79 -6.43
CA GLU A 376 -13.77 -19.93 -7.82
C GLU A 376 -13.69 -21.41 -8.25
N CYS A 377 -13.07 -22.26 -7.43
CA CYS A 377 -12.95 -23.70 -7.69
C CYS A 377 -14.32 -24.39 -7.73
N PHE A 378 -15.23 -24.02 -6.82
CA PHE A 378 -16.57 -24.57 -6.75
C PHE A 378 -17.42 -24.20 -7.97
N ILE A 379 -17.40 -22.93 -8.38
CA ILE A 379 -18.07 -22.45 -9.60
C ILE A 379 -17.51 -23.17 -10.82
N THR A 380 -16.18 -23.28 -10.93
CA THR A 380 -15.54 -23.95 -12.06
C THR A 380 -15.89 -25.44 -12.10
N ALA A 381 -15.98 -26.11 -10.94
CA ALA A 381 -16.45 -27.50 -10.87
C ALA A 381 -17.87 -27.67 -11.42
N ILE A 382 -18.78 -26.74 -11.13
CA ILE A 382 -20.14 -26.72 -11.67
C ILE A 382 -20.11 -26.54 -13.19
N ILE A 383 -19.34 -25.58 -13.70
CA ILE A 383 -19.20 -25.32 -15.14
C ILE A 383 -18.67 -26.58 -15.86
N VAL A 384 -17.61 -27.19 -15.34
CA VAL A 384 -17.04 -28.43 -15.88
C VAL A 384 -18.06 -29.57 -15.83
N SER A 385 -18.96 -29.62 -14.84
CA SER A 385 -20.02 -30.62 -14.80
C SER A 385 -21.01 -30.49 -15.97
N PHE A 386 -21.27 -29.29 -16.49
CA PHE A 386 -22.12 -29.12 -17.67
C PHE A 386 -21.51 -29.71 -18.95
N THR A 387 -20.20 -29.96 -18.98
CA THR A 387 -19.55 -30.69 -20.08
C THR A 387 -19.97 -32.17 -20.16
N PHE A 388 -20.64 -32.72 -19.14
CA PHE A 388 -21.27 -34.04 -19.23
C PHE A 388 -22.46 -34.05 -20.19
N ILE A 389 -23.17 -32.91 -20.32
CA ILE A 389 -24.33 -32.75 -21.21
C ILE A 389 -23.90 -32.64 -22.67
N THR A 390 -22.69 -32.11 -22.93
CA THR A 390 -22.16 -31.90 -24.28
C THR A 390 -21.53 -33.14 -24.91
N ARG A 391 -21.62 -34.30 -24.25
CA ARG A 391 -21.07 -35.58 -24.72
C ARG A 391 -21.55 -35.90 -26.15
N PRO A 392 -20.66 -36.26 -27.09
CA PRO A 392 -21.09 -36.83 -28.35
C PRO A 392 -21.83 -38.14 -28.08
N LYS A 393 -23.07 -38.27 -28.56
CA LYS A 393 -23.79 -39.55 -28.54
C LYS A 393 -23.07 -40.48 -29.52
N VAL A 394 -22.46 -41.54 -29.01
CA VAL A 394 -21.94 -42.62 -29.85
C VAL A 394 -23.15 -43.31 -30.49
N PRO A 395 -23.24 -43.41 -31.84
CA PRO A 395 -24.24 -44.26 -32.46
C PRO A 395 -23.96 -45.69 -32.00
N VAL A 396 -24.91 -46.30 -31.29
CA VAL A 396 -24.87 -47.73 -31.03
C VAL A 396 -25.10 -48.41 -32.38
N LEU A 397 -24.01 -48.80 -33.05
CA LEU A 397 -24.12 -49.82 -34.09
C LEU A 397 -24.53 -51.10 -33.37
N GLN A 398 -25.82 -51.40 -33.44
CA GLN A 398 -26.37 -52.70 -33.11
C GLN A 398 -25.58 -53.73 -33.93
N GLY A 399 -24.97 -54.67 -33.22
CA GLY A 399 -24.14 -55.69 -33.82
C GLY A 399 -24.96 -56.56 -34.75
N ASP A 400 -24.54 -56.61 -36.01
CA ASP A 400 -24.65 -57.81 -36.82
C ASP A 400 -23.23 -58.24 -37.18
N ASP A 401 -22.98 -59.53 -36.94
CA ASP A 401 -21.72 -60.25 -37.08
C ASP A 401 -21.02 -60.02 -38.42
N VAL A 402 -19.81 -59.45 -38.42
CA VAL A 402 -18.80 -59.74 -39.45
C VAL A 402 -17.44 -59.92 -38.80
N LYS A 403 -17.04 -61.20 -38.71
CA LYS A 403 -15.67 -61.63 -38.43
C LYS A 403 -14.71 -60.98 -39.45
N SER A 404 -13.80 -60.13 -38.99
CA SER A 404 -12.63 -59.74 -39.79
C SER A 404 -11.56 -60.83 -39.71
N PRO A 405 -11.05 -61.35 -40.84
CA PRO A 405 -9.93 -62.28 -40.82
C PRO A 405 -8.64 -61.52 -40.50
N THR A 406 -7.83 -62.17 -39.68
CA THR A 406 -6.40 -61.97 -39.51
C THR A 406 -5.69 -61.80 -40.86
N ARG A 407 -4.89 -60.73 -41.02
CA ARG A 407 -3.63 -60.86 -41.75
C ARG A 407 -2.55 -59.93 -41.21
N SER A 408 -1.51 -60.63 -40.74
CA SER A 408 -0.20 -60.20 -40.29
C SER A 408 0.74 -59.81 -41.45
N LEU A 409 1.91 -59.29 -41.06
CA LEU A 409 3.22 -59.25 -41.76
C LEU A 409 3.51 -57.96 -42.55
N THR A 410 4.33 -57.03 -42.04
CA THR A 410 5.82 -56.97 -41.87
C THR A 410 6.53 -56.27 -43.03
N SER A 411 7.25 -55.19 -42.68
CA SER A 411 8.60 -54.75 -43.07
C SER A 411 9.21 -55.16 -44.43
N THR A 412 9.70 -54.13 -45.15
CA THR A 412 10.96 -54.02 -45.95
C THR A 412 11.33 -55.10 -46.97
N GLU A 413 11.52 -54.68 -48.24
CA GLU A 413 12.77 -54.75 -49.06
C GLU A 413 12.47 -54.18 -50.47
N ILE A 414 13.18 -53.16 -50.95
CA ILE A 414 14.27 -53.19 -51.96
C ILE A 414 13.96 -54.03 -53.22
N GLY A 415 13.97 -53.40 -54.40
CA GLY A 415 14.38 -54.05 -55.65
C GLY A 415 13.53 -53.80 -56.90
N SER A 416 14.13 -53.03 -57.82
CA SER A 416 14.16 -53.21 -59.29
C SER A 416 12.88 -53.38 -60.13
N ASP A 417 12.82 -52.54 -61.16
CA ASP A 417 12.06 -52.68 -62.41
C ASP A 417 12.09 -54.10 -63.01
N THR A 418 10.96 -54.56 -63.56
CA THR A 418 10.74 -54.73 -65.01
C THR A 418 9.49 -55.55 -65.34
N ASN A 419 8.72 -55.03 -66.32
CA ASN A 419 8.00 -55.73 -67.39
C ASN A 419 6.97 -56.86 -67.14
N SER A 420 5.76 -56.54 -67.60
CA SER A 420 5.02 -57.22 -68.70
C SER A 420 3.75 -58.02 -68.39
N LYS A 421 2.69 -57.56 -69.08
CA LYS A 421 1.69 -58.28 -69.89
C LYS A 421 0.67 -59.24 -69.23
N ASN A 422 -0.61 -58.90 -69.53
CA ASN A 422 -1.72 -59.76 -69.99
C ASN A 422 -2.27 -60.78 -68.97
N GLN A 423 -3.56 -61.16 -68.90
CA GLN A 423 -4.75 -61.06 -69.76
C GLN A 423 -5.97 -61.59 -68.95
N GLU A 424 -7.19 -61.13 -69.31
CA GLU A 424 -8.48 -61.88 -69.39
C GLU A 424 -9.08 -62.57 -68.12
N GLU A 425 -10.19 -62.07 -67.54
CA GLU A 425 -11.63 -62.41 -67.80
C GLU A 425 -12.15 -63.72 -67.11
N PRO A 426 -13.47 -64.01 -66.95
CA PRO A 426 -14.58 -63.25 -66.34
C PRO A 426 -15.60 -64.12 -65.51
N MET A 427 -16.77 -63.55 -65.15
CA MET A 427 -18.12 -64.18 -64.97
C MET A 427 -18.50 -64.93 -63.65
N THR A 428 -19.45 -64.42 -62.82
CA THR A 428 -20.94 -64.67 -62.73
C THR A 428 -21.37 -66.11 -62.33
N TYR A 429 -22.49 -66.48 -61.66
CA TYR A 429 -23.85 -65.94 -61.39
C TYR A 429 -24.55 -66.84 -60.31
N GLU A 430 -25.28 -66.24 -59.35
CA GLU A 430 -26.71 -66.50 -58.99
C GLU A 430 -27.23 -67.71 -58.16
N LYS A 431 -28.42 -67.45 -57.55
CA LYS A 431 -29.56 -68.32 -57.10
C LYS A 431 -29.66 -68.68 -55.59
N LEU A 432 -30.80 -68.66 -54.86
CA LEU A 432 -32.27 -68.57 -55.08
C LEU A 432 -33.07 -68.41 -53.73
N ARG A 433 -34.24 -67.72 -53.78
CA ARG A 433 -35.61 -68.00 -53.19
C ARG A 433 -35.82 -68.26 -51.66
N ASN A 434 -36.96 -68.01 -50.99
CA ASN A 434 -38.31 -67.42 -51.24
C ASN A 434 -39.08 -67.24 -49.89
N GLU A 435 -39.81 -66.11 -49.72
CA GLU A 435 -41.19 -65.82 -49.18
C GLU A 435 -41.84 -66.46 -47.90
N PRO A 436 -42.99 -65.98 -47.30
CA PRO A 436 -43.99 -64.94 -47.72
C PRO A 436 -44.65 -63.96 -46.67
N THR A 437 -45.31 -62.89 -47.19
CA THR A 437 -46.58 -62.17 -46.75
C THR A 437 -46.67 -61.41 -45.40
N ASN A 438 -47.35 -60.25 -45.21
CA ASN A 438 -48.18 -59.33 -46.00
C ASN A 438 -48.44 -57.99 -45.24
N TYR A 439 -48.70 -56.91 -46.01
CA TYR A 439 -49.63 -55.77 -45.80
C TYR A 439 -49.10 -54.32 -45.79
N LEU A 440 -49.63 -53.58 -46.79
CA LEU A 440 -49.99 -52.16 -46.91
C LEU A 440 -49.03 -51.20 -47.65
N GLU A 441 -49.28 -51.15 -48.96
CA GLU A 441 -49.34 -49.99 -49.88
C GLU A 441 -48.77 -48.64 -49.43
N SER A 442 -47.73 -48.20 -50.14
CA SER A 442 -47.75 -46.89 -50.78
C SER A 442 -47.21 -47.04 -52.20
N GLU A 443 -48.07 -46.80 -53.19
CA GLU A 443 -47.68 -46.74 -54.59
C GLU A 443 -46.66 -45.62 -54.80
N ARG A 444 -45.52 -45.97 -55.40
CA ARG A 444 -44.57 -45.00 -55.93
C ARG A 444 -45.20 -44.32 -57.13
N PHE A 445 -45.29 -43.00 -57.10
CA PHE A 445 -45.09 -42.22 -58.32
C PHE A 445 -43.61 -42.36 -58.69
N GLU A 446 -43.30 -43.32 -59.56
CA GLU A 446 -41.97 -43.39 -60.17
C GLU A 446 -41.86 -42.26 -61.18
N MET A 447 -40.94 -41.35 -60.91
CA MET A 447 -40.58 -40.34 -61.89
C MET A 447 -39.30 -40.73 -62.62
N SER A 448 -39.20 -40.32 -63.88
CA SER A 448 -38.05 -40.64 -64.73
C SER A 448 -36.77 -39.97 -64.20
N ALA A 449 -35.65 -40.67 -64.31
CA ALA A 449 -34.33 -40.16 -63.92
C ALA A 449 -33.81 -39.05 -64.85
N ASN A 450 -34.60 -38.60 -65.84
CA ASN A 450 -34.24 -37.54 -66.76
C ASN A 450 -34.86 -36.21 -66.28
N PRO A 451 -34.07 -35.24 -65.79
CA PRO A 451 -34.56 -33.98 -65.24
C PRO A 451 -35.38 -33.12 -66.24
N ASN A 452 -35.29 -33.42 -67.53
CA ASN A 452 -36.00 -32.68 -68.57
C ASN A 452 -37.51 -32.93 -68.61
N ASP A 453 -38.00 -34.06 -68.07
CA ASP A 453 -39.43 -34.40 -68.08
C ASP A 453 -40.26 -33.61 -67.05
N TRP A 454 -39.59 -32.82 -66.20
CA TRP A 454 -40.18 -32.12 -65.05
C TRP A 454 -40.24 -30.60 -65.23
N GLY A 455 -40.01 -30.08 -66.44
CA GLY A 455 -40.15 -28.65 -66.72
C GLY A 455 -39.00 -27.77 -66.22
N ALA A 456 -37.80 -28.32 -66.01
CA ALA A 456 -36.61 -27.61 -65.52
C ALA A 456 -35.94 -26.68 -66.56
N ARG A 457 -36.74 -25.92 -67.31
CA ARG A 457 -36.26 -24.98 -68.33
C ARG A 457 -36.90 -23.61 -68.20
N ASN A 458 -36.81 -23.02 -67.01
CA ASN A 458 -36.91 -21.58 -66.79
C ASN A 458 -35.97 -21.19 -65.63
N TRP A 459 -34.66 -21.24 -65.90
CA TRP A 459 -33.67 -20.62 -65.02
C TRP A 459 -33.70 -19.11 -65.29
N GLN A 460 -34.68 -18.41 -64.71
CA GLN A 460 -34.51 -16.99 -64.45
C GLN A 460 -33.72 -16.87 -63.15
N ASN A 461 -32.67 -16.04 -63.16
CA ASN A 461 -31.91 -15.76 -61.95
C ASN A 461 -32.89 -15.20 -60.91
N GLU A 462 -32.96 -15.85 -59.75
CA GLU A 462 -33.64 -15.33 -58.58
C GLU A 462 -32.67 -14.41 -57.81
N ASP A 463 -33.21 -13.39 -57.13
CA ASP A 463 -32.39 -12.35 -56.48
C ASP A 463 -31.50 -12.90 -55.35
N ASP A 464 -31.73 -14.13 -54.88
CA ASP A 464 -30.97 -14.83 -53.84
C ASP A 464 -30.02 -15.91 -54.38
N ASP A 465 -29.93 -16.11 -55.70
CA ASP A 465 -29.00 -17.08 -56.32
C ASP A 465 -27.51 -16.77 -56.02
N TYR A 466 -27.17 -15.52 -55.68
CA TYR A 466 -25.83 -15.14 -55.22
C TYR A 466 -25.45 -15.76 -53.86
N LEU A 467 -26.43 -16.22 -53.09
CA LEU A 467 -26.23 -16.88 -51.80
C LEU A 467 -25.92 -18.38 -51.96
N HIS A 468 -26.23 -18.96 -53.12
CA HIS A 468 -26.31 -20.42 -53.31
C HIS A 468 -25.37 -20.99 -54.38
N ASN A 469 -24.55 -20.18 -55.06
CA ASN A 469 -23.65 -20.66 -56.12
C ASN A 469 -22.14 -20.50 -55.77
N PRO A 470 -21.44 -21.58 -55.35
CA PRO A 470 -20.06 -21.49 -54.88
C PRO A 470 -18.97 -21.47 -55.99
N THR A 471 -19.32 -21.43 -57.28
CA THR A 471 -18.34 -21.71 -58.37
C THR A 471 -18.17 -20.63 -59.44
N THR A 472 -18.63 -19.39 -59.26
CA THR A 472 -18.40 -18.31 -60.24
C THR A 472 -17.54 -17.17 -59.72
N LYS A 473 -16.25 -17.43 -59.46
CA LYS A 473 -15.19 -16.44 -59.68
C LYS A 473 -13.98 -17.11 -60.30
N ASP A 474 -13.68 -16.70 -61.53
CA ASP A 474 -12.48 -17.03 -62.29
C ASP A 474 -11.23 -17.17 -61.41
N SER A 475 -10.65 -18.38 -61.44
CA SER A 475 -9.41 -18.76 -60.78
C SER A 475 -8.15 -18.04 -61.32
N SER A 476 -8.31 -17.10 -62.26
CA SER A 476 -7.22 -16.26 -62.80
C SER A 476 -7.20 -14.81 -62.27
N LYS A 477 -8.20 -14.43 -61.45
CA LYS A 477 -8.22 -13.15 -60.73
C LYS A 477 -8.70 -13.36 -59.29
N ALA A 478 -8.02 -14.23 -58.55
CA ALA A 478 -7.95 -14.11 -57.10
C ALA A 478 -7.20 -12.80 -56.77
N SER A 479 -7.83 -11.65 -57.03
CA SER A 479 -7.39 -10.41 -56.42
C SER A 479 -7.44 -10.69 -54.93
N THR A 480 -6.27 -10.68 -54.32
CA THR A 480 -6.00 -10.21 -52.97
C THR A 480 -7.04 -9.16 -52.57
N GLY A 481 -8.21 -9.62 -52.13
CA GLY A 481 -9.18 -8.77 -51.48
C GLY A 481 -8.45 -8.25 -50.27
N SER A 482 -8.20 -6.93 -50.27
CA SER A 482 -7.45 -6.23 -49.24
C SER A 482 -7.74 -6.84 -47.87
N VAL A 483 -6.68 -7.30 -47.19
CA VAL A 483 -6.74 -7.79 -45.80
C VAL A 483 -7.45 -6.76 -44.90
N PHE A 484 -7.42 -5.49 -45.31
CA PHE A 484 -8.21 -4.39 -44.80
C PHE A 484 -9.58 -4.31 -45.48
N THR A 485 -10.52 -5.11 -45.00
CA THR A 485 -11.95 -4.91 -45.29
C THR A 485 -12.52 -3.90 -44.29
N VAL A 486 -13.38 -2.99 -44.72
CA VAL A 486 -14.01 -1.99 -43.83
C VAL A 486 -14.72 -2.66 -42.65
N ARG A 487 -15.42 -3.77 -42.88
CA ARG A 487 -16.00 -4.61 -41.80
C ARG A 487 -14.95 -5.23 -40.87
N GLY A 488 -13.82 -5.67 -41.40
CA GLY A 488 -12.72 -6.19 -40.58
C GLY A 488 -12.10 -5.11 -39.70
N PHE A 489 -11.88 -3.91 -40.25
CA PHE A 489 -11.42 -2.73 -39.50
C PHE A 489 -12.43 -2.27 -38.45
N ILE A 490 -13.73 -2.31 -38.75
CA ILE A 490 -14.78 -1.97 -37.79
C ILE A 490 -14.84 -3.01 -36.66
N ASN A 491 -14.76 -4.32 -36.96
CA ASN A 491 -14.80 -5.36 -35.93
C ASN A 491 -13.53 -5.40 -35.07
N LEU A 492 -12.35 -5.26 -35.68
CA LEU A 492 -11.09 -5.10 -34.94
C LEU A 492 -11.08 -3.80 -34.14
N GLY A 493 -11.56 -2.70 -34.72
CA GLY A 493 -11.69 -1.42 -34.04
C GLY A 493 -12.66 -1.47 -32.86
N PHE A 494 -13.81 -2.13 -33.01
CA PHE A 494 -14.77 -2.33 -31.93
C PHE A 494 -14.22 -3.23 -30.83
N LEU A 495 -13.54 -4.32 -31.19
CA LEU A 495 -12.90 -5.20 -30.20
C LEU A 495 -11.74 -4.48 -29.48
N SER A 496 -10.92 -3.72 -30.20
CA SER A 496 -9.89 -2.86 -29.62
C SER A 496 -10.50 -1.79 -28.73
N LEU A 497 -11.66 -1.23 -29.07
CA LEU A 497 -12.37 -0.25 -28.26
C LEU A 497 -12.95 -0.89 -26.99
N VAL A 498 -13.49 -2.10 -27.06
CA VAL A 498 -13.93 -2.85 -25.88
C VAL A 498 -12.75 -3.21 -24.99
N ILE A 499 -11.63 -3.69 -25.56
CA ILE A 499 -10.40 -3.97 -24.80
C ILE A 499 -9.86 -2.68 -24.17
N THR A 500 -9.80 -1.58 -24.92
CA THR A 500 -9.33 -0.29 -24.41
C THR A 500 -10.29 0.27 -23.36
N ALA A 501 -11.59 0.06 -23.48
CA ALA A 501 -12.58 0.47 -22.50
C ALA A 501 -12.49 -0.37 -21.22
N LEU A 502 -12.29 -1.68 -21.32
CA LEU A 502 -12.06 -2.55 -20.17
C LEU A 502 -10.70 -2.24 -19.51
N LEU A 503 -9.64 -2.05 -20.31
CA LEU A 503 -8.36 -1.57 -19.82
C LEU A 503 -8.50 -0.19 -19.18
N MET A 504 -9.28 0.75 -19.73
CA MET A 504 -9.50 2.06 -19.13
C MET A 504 -10.42 2.02 -17.90
N LEU A 505 -11.33 1.05 -17.79
CA LEU A 505 -12.19 0.91 -16.62
C LEU A 505 -11.48 0.20 -15.46
N PHE A 506 -10.63 -0.77 -15.77
CA PHE A 506 -10.01 -1.65 -14.77
C PHE A 506 -8.51 -1.43 -14.57
N ALA A 507 -7.80 -0.80 -15.51
CA ALA A 507 -6.41 -0.37 -15.34
C ALA A 507 -6.29 1.16 -15.41
N GLY A 508 -6.88 1.79 -16.42
CA GLY A 508 -6.81 3.23 -16.66
C GLY A 508 -7.58 4.07 -15.66
N TYR A 509 -8.69 3.60 -15.07
CA TYR A 509 -9.43 4.32 -14.04
C TYR A 509 -8.70 4.23 -12.70
N PRO A 510 -8.22 3.04 -12.24
CA PRO A 510 -7.30 2.99 -11.09
C PRO A 510 -6.02 3.79 -11.30
N ILE A 511 -5.36 3.70 -12.46
CA ILE A 511 -4.21 4.54 -12.81
C ILE A 511 -4.62 6.02 -12.82
N TYR A 512 -5.77 6.39 -13.38
CA TYR A 512 -6.22 7.79 -13.41
C TYR A 512 -6.67 8.31 -12.04
N ASP A 513 -7.09 7.43 -11.13
CA ASP A 513 -7.50 7.76 -9.77
C ASP A 513 -6.28 7.86 -8.84
N GLU A 514 -5.23 7.07 -9.10
CA GLU A 514 -3.94 7.08 -8.38
C GLU A 514 -2.94 8.12 -8.94
N PHE A 515 -2.92 8.30 -10.28
CA PHE A 515 -2.18 9.35 -11.00
C PHE A 515 -3.06 10.58 -11.31
N LYS A 516 -4.30 10.61 -10.83
CA LYS A 516 -4.90 11.89 -10.43
C LYS A 516 -3.84 12.49 -9.52
N PRO A 517 -3.32 13.69 -9.79
CA PRO A 517 -2.10 14.16 -9.15
C PRO A 517 -2.21 14.05 -7.62
N ILE A 518 -1.67 12.95 -7.08
CA ILE A 518 -1.25 12.79 -5.71
C ILE A 518 0.19 13.25 -5.75
N THR A 519 0.41 14.40 -5.14
CA THR A 519 1.60 15.24 -5.20
C THR A 519 2.76 14.74 -4.34
N HIS A 520 2.88 13.42 -4.08
CA HIS A 520 3.77 12.93 -3.03
C HIS A 520 4.75 11.85 -3.50
N THR A 521 6.01 12.02 -3.11
CA THR A 521 7.05 10.98 -3.03
C THR A 521 7.20 10.52 -1.56
N PRO A 522 7.90 9.41 -1.26
CA PRO A 522 8.23 8.99 0.12
C PRO A 522 8.96 10.03 0.99
N ASN A 523 9.46 11.12 0.40
CA ASN A 523 10.12 12.25 1.08
C ASN A 523 9.32 13.56 0.99
N GLY A 524 8.02 13.47 0.71
CA GLY A 524 7.10 14.59 0.70
C GLY A 524 7.42 15.76 -0.26
N GLN A 525 7.97 15.54 -1.45
CA GLN A 525 8.18 16.65 -2.39
C GLN A 525 7.07 16.74 -3.44
N TYR A 526 6.46 17.93 -3.55
CA TYR A 526 5.56 18.30 -4.63
C TYR A 526 6.28 18.28 -5.98
N ALA A 527 5.85 17.40 -6.89
CA ALA A 527 6.31 17.42 -8.28
C ALA A 527 5.39 18.31 -9.13
N LYS A 528 5.84 19.50 -9.55
CA LYS A 528 5.21 20.26 -10.64
C LYS A 528 5.74 19.74 -11.98
N PHE A 529 4.83 19.32 -12.86
CA PHE A 529 5.17 18.84 -14.19
C PHE A 529 5.20 20.02 -15.19
N ASN A 530 6.36 20.31 -15.78
CA ASN A 530 6.43 21.18 -16.96
C ASN A 530 5.87 20.43 -18.19
N SER A 531 5.34 21.19 -19.17
CA SER A 531 4.97 20.79 -20.54
C SER A 531 5.98 19.90 -21.31
N THR A 532 7.20 19.71 -20.82
CA THR A 532 8.23 18.82 -21.37
C THR A 532 8.38 17.48 -20.62
N GLY A 533 7.66 17.27 -19.52
CA GLY A 533 7.73 16.04 -18.71
C GLY A 533 8.98 15.92 -17.83
N GLN A 534 9.77 17.00 -17.70
CA GLN A 534 10.86 17.06 -16.72
C GLN A 534 10.30 17.41 -15.34
N ILE A 535 10.74 16.68 -14.31
CA ILE A 535 10.46 16.98 -12.91
C ILE A 535 11.33 18.19 -12.53
N GLU A 536 10.70 19.35 -12.31
CA GLU A 536 11.35 20.44 -11.61
C GLU A 536 11.22 20.14 -10.12
N TRP A 537 12.32 19.68 -9.50
CA TRP A 537 12.44 19.55 -8.04
C TRP A 537 12.58 20.94 -7.42
N THR A 538 11.52 21.74 -7.49
CA THR A 538 11.46 22.97 -6.73
C THR A 538 10.93 22.60 -5.36
N LYS A 539 11.73 22.75 -4.30
CA LYS A 539 11.18 23.01 -2.97
C LYS A 539 10.05 24.03 -3.16
N PRO A 540 8.86 23.85 -2.56
CA PRO A 540 7.87 24.92 -2.56
C PRO A 540 8.61 26.21 -2.15
N ASP A 541 8.59 27.22 -3.00
CA ASP A 541 9.21 28.53 -2.72
C ASP A 541 8.31 29.25 -1.71
N ARG A 542 8.17 28.66 -0.51
CA ARG A 542 7.51 29.28 0.62
C ARG A 542 8.56 30.09 1.34
N HIS A 543 8.29 31.39 1.41
CA HIS A 543 9.05 32.30 2.23
C HIS A 543 8.59 32.19 3.68
N LEU A 544 9.40 32.67 4.62
CA LEU A 544 9.02 32.71 6.03
C LEU A 544 7.75 33.54 6.25
N ILE A 545 7.55 34.59 5.45
CA ILE A 545 6.32 35.38 5.42
C ILE A 545 5.56 34.96 4.17
N ASP A 546 4.35 34.44 4.37
CA ASP A 546 3.44 34.09 3.28
C ASP A 546 3.21 35.33 2.37
N PRO A 547 3.41 35.22 1.05
CA PRO A 547 3.14 36.31 0.10
C PRO A 547 1.72 36.85 0.15
N GLU A 548 0.75 36.05 0.61
CA GLU A 548 -0.66 36.45 0.76
C GLU A 548 -0.95 37.13 2.10
N THR A 549 0.01 37.19 3.02
CA THR A 549 -0.16 37.95 4.27
C THR A 549 -0.40 39.43 3.96
N PRO A 550 -1.47 40.05 4.51
CA PRO A 550 -1.76 41.46 4.30
C PRO A 550 -0.64 42.39 4.81
N GLU A 551 -0.35 43.47 4.08
CA GLU A 551 0.74 44.41 4.44
C GLU A 551 0.55 45.03 5.84
N GLU A 552 -0.70 45.25 6.27
CA GLU A 552 -1.01 45.74 7.61
C GLU A 552 -0.57 44.80 8.73
N ALA A 553 -0.39 43.50 8.44
CA ALA A 553 0.06 42.51 9.40
C ALA A 553 1.59 42.44 9.53
N TYR A 554 2.36 43.21 8.77
CA TYR A 554 3.83 43.08 8.76
C TYR A 554 4.49 43.70 10.00
N THR A 555 3.81 44.65 10.63
CA THR A 555 4.34 45.43 11.74
C THR A 555 3.26 45.72 12.76
N ARG A 556 3.61 45.67 14.04
CA ARG A 556 2.77 46.13 15.15
C ARG A 556 3.51 47.21 15.91
N SER A 557 2.84 48.34 16.14
CA SER A 557 3.46 49.52 16.76
C SER A 557 3.84 49.35 18.24
N LYS A 558 3.24 48.38 18.92
CA LYS A 558 3.50 48.03 20.32
C LYS A 558 3.19 46.56 20.59
N GLY A 559 3.78 46.02 21.64
CA GLY A 559 3.37 44.75 22.23
C GLY A 559 2.12 44.90 23.11
N PHE A 560 1.85 43.87 23.89
CA PHE A 560 0.77 43.83 24.88
C PHE A 560 1.29 44.19 26.28
N GLY A 561 0.36 44.63 27.13
CA GLY A 561 0.69 45.09 28.49
C GLY A 561 1.50 46.38 28.44
N ASP A 562 2.59 46.42 29.20
CA ASP A 562 3.49 47.57 29.28
C ASP A 562 4.54 47.62 28.17
N ASP A 563 4.57 46.63 27.26
CA ASP A 563 5.57 46.54 26.21
C ASP A 563 5.37 47.58 25.08
N GLN A 564 6.22 48.60 25.05
CA GLN A 564 6.20 49.68 24.05
C GLN A 564 7.10 49.40 22.83
N ARG A 565 7.71 48.22 22.72
CA ARG A 565 8.59 47.89 21.58
C ARG A 565 7.77 47.71 20.30
N GLU A 566 8.35 48.10 19.17
CA GLU A 566 7.79 47.82 17.86
C GLU A 566 8.08 46.36 17.48
N TYR A 567 7.06 45.65 17.02
CA TYR A 567 7.12 44.24 16.62
C TYR A 567 7.05 44.11 15.11
N LYS A 568 7.86 43.21 14.56
CA LYS A 568 7.87 42.85 13.14
C LYS A 568 7.43 41.40 12.96
N LEU A 569 6.65 41.15 11.92
CA LEU A 569 6.30 39.81 11.49
C LEU A 569 7.57 39.07 11.01
N VAL A 570 7.84 37.91 11.60
CA VAL A 570 9.00 37.07 11.27
C VAL A 570 8.60 35.75 10.63
N PHE A 571 7.36 35.32 10.85
CA PHE A 571 6.78 34.15 10.20
C PHE A 571 5.27 34.31 10.01
N SER A 572 4.74 33.88 8.87
CA SER A 572 3.31 33.73 8.64
C SER A 572 3.01 32.59 7.69
N ASP A 573 1.86 31.96 7.92
CA ASP A 573 1.24 31.01 7.01
C ASP A 573 -0.26 31.29 7.01
N GLU A 574 -0.83 31.60 5.83
CA GLU A 574 -2.24 31.95 5.66
C GLU A 574 -3.08 30.78 5.15
N PHE A 575 -2.48 29.61 4.90
CA PHE A 575 -3.20 28.38 4.50
C PHE A 575 -4.16 28.50 3.31
N ASN A 576 -4.04 29.54 2.48
CA ASN A 576 -4.94 29.84 1.37
C ASN A 576 -4.84 28.88 0.17
N GLU A 577 -3.69 28.19 0.03
CA GLU A 577 -3.50 27.21 -1.04
C GLU A 577 -4.18 25.89 -0.68
N ASP A 578 -5.35 25.64 -1.28
CA ASP A 578 -6.12 24.40 -1.07
C ASP A 578 -5.37 23.13 -1.50
N GLY A 579 -5.59 22.04 -0.77
CA GLY A 579 -5.03 20.73 -1.07
C GLY A 579 -3.60 20.51 -0.57
N ARG A 580 -3.04 21.43 0.22
CA ARG A 580 -1.80 21.16 0.97
C ARG A 580 -2.02 19.99 1.92
N THR A 581 -1.05 19.11 1.95
CA THR A 581 -0.92 18.02 2.91
C THR A 581 0.30 18.29 3.78
N PHE A 582 0.40 17.55 4.87
CA PHE A 582 1.40 17.78 5.89
C PHE A 582 2.13 16.49 6.27
N ASN A 583 2.23 15.50 5.37
CA ASN A 583 3.06 14.32 5.67
C ASN A 583 4.53 14.74 5.84
N GLU A 584 5.35 13.81 6.36
CA GLU A 584 6.79 14.03 6.47
C GLU A 584 7.39 14.47 5.12
N GLY A 585 8.03 15.64 5.11
CA GLY A 585 8.62 16.26 3.94
C GLY A 585 7.71 17.15 3.08
N ASP A 586 6.37 17.03 3.17
CA ASP A 586 5.39 17.73 2.32
C ASP A 586 5.49 19.24 2.41
N ASP A 587 5.57 19.74 3.65
CA ASP A 587 5.61 21.15 3.95
C ASP A 587 6.96 21.52 4.61
N PRO A 588 7.58 22.64 4.21
CA PRO A 588 8.86 23.07 4.74
C PRO A 588 8.80 23.51 6.22
N TYR A 589 7.62 23.85 6.73
CA TYR A 589 7.42 24.37 8.08
C TYR A 589 6.58 23.47 8.96
N TRP A 590 5.62 22.74 8.39
CA TRP A 590 4.64 21.95 9.12
C TRP A 590 4.79 20.45 8.91
N GLU A 591 4.43 19.64 9.90
CA GLU A 591 4.40 18.18 9.82
C GLU A 591 3.27 17.61 10.67
N ALA A 592 2.39 16.84 10.05
CA ALA A 592 1.34 16.08 10.68
C ALA A 592 1.89 14.77 11.22
N GLN A 593 1.47 14.40 12.43
CA GLN A 593 1.99 13.24 13.15
C GLN A 593 1.20 11.97 12.85
N ASP A 594 1.91 10.85 12.87
CA ASP A 594 1.37 9.50 12.67
C ASP A 594 1.66 8.64 13.92
N MET A 595 0.84 8.80 14.96
CA MET A 595 1.06 8.13 16.25
C MET A 595 -0.18 8.11 17.15
N HIS A 596 -0.23 7.13 18.08
CA HIS A 596 -1.11 7.19 19.24
C HIS A 596 -0.51 8.09 20.31
N TYR A 597 -1.24 9.13 20.72
CA TYR A 597 -0.80 10.04 21.77
C TYR A 597 -1.08 9.44 23.15
N TRP A 598 -0.19 8.53 23.56
CA TRP A 598 -0.32 7.73 24.78
C TRP A 598 -0.21 8.55 26.07
N GLY A 599 0.49 9.69 26.06
CA GLY A 599 0.73 10.52 27.25
C GLY A 599 -0.56 10.98 27.93
N THR A 600 -1.60 11.22 27.12
CA THR A 600 -2.96 11.53 27.59
C THR A 600 -3.96 10.46 27.22
N ASN A 601 -3.50 9.29 26.80
CA ASN A 601 -4.30 8.13 26.45
C ASN A 601 -5.48 8.48 25.53
N ASN A 602 -5.16 9.11 24.40
CA ASN A 602 -6.16 9.57 23.43
C ASN A 602 -7.01 8.40 22.90
N LEU A 603 -8.28 8.67 22.60
CA LEU A 603 -9.16 7.64 22.01
C LEU A 603 -8.89 7.47 20.51
N GLU A 604 -8.29 8.49 19.89
CA GLU A 604 -7.94 8.53 18.49
C GLU A 604 -6.47 8.24 18.20
N TRP A 605 -6.21 7.80 16.98
CA TRP A 605 -4.89 7.86 16.37
C TRP A 605 -4.70 9.21 15.68
N TYR A 606 -3.57 9.90 15.89
CA TYR A 606 -3.24 11.05 15.05
C TYR A 606 -2.74 10.57 13.71
N SER A 607 -3.42 10.96 12.63
CA SER A 607 -3.09 10.56 11.27
C SER A 607 -2.79 11.78 10.40
N PRO A 608 -1.74 11.74 9.57
CA PRO A 608 -1.44 12.81 8.61
C PRO A 608 -2.58 13.10 7.63
N ARG A 609 -3.44 12.11 7.35
CA ARG A 609 -4.60 12.25 6.46
C ARG A 609 -5.70 13.15 7.00
N GLN A 610 -5.68 13.42 8.30
CA GLN A 610 -6.67 14.25 8.99
C GLN A 610 -6.29 15.74 9.00
N ALA A 611 -5.11 16.09 8.47
CA ALA A 611 -4.65 17.47 8.32
C ALA A 611 -4.50 17.82 6.83
N MET A 612 -5.30 18.77 6.36
CA MET A 612 -5.17 19.31 5.01
C MET A 612 -5.64 20.75 4.94
N THR A 613 -5.28 21.47 3.89
CA THR A 613 -5.88 22.79 3.63
C THR A 613 -7.08 22.68 2.68
N SER A 614 -8.14 23.41 2.98
CA SER A 614 -9.36 23.45 2.18
C SER A 614 -10.18 24.69 2.52
N GLY A 615 -10.68 25.38 1.48
CA GLY A 615 -11.50 26.57 1.64
C GLY A 615 -10.72 27.75 2.23
N GLY A 616 -9.40 27.80 1.99
CA GLY A 616 -8.51 28.84 2.51
C GLY A 616 -8.22 28.73 4.01
N SER A 617 -8.19 27.52 4.56
CA SER A 617 -7.82 27.28 5.95
C SER A 617 -7.15 25.93 6.09
N LEU A 618 -6.29 25.79 7.10
CA LEU A 618 -5.87 24.47 7.60
C LEU A 618 -7.06 23.85 8.34
N VAL A 619 -7.43 22.64 7.92
CA VAL A 619 -8.53 21.85 8.47
C VAL A 619 -7.93 20.66 9.20
N LEU A 620 -8.10 20.65 10.52
CA LEU A 620 -7.80 19.51 11.38
C LEU A 620 -9.10 18.76 11.63
N THR A 621 -9.15 17.49 11.22
CA THR A 621 -10.37 16.68 11.23
C THR A 621 -10.29 15.61 12.30
N LEU A 622 -11.39 15.41 13.03
CA LEU A 622 -11.57 14.31 13.95
C LEU A 622 -12.79 13.49 13.51
N SER A 623 -12.53 12.26 13.08
CA SER A 623 -13.53 11.35 12.51
C SER A 623 -13.63 10.06 13.33
N ASN A 624 -14.82 9.49 13.39
CA ASN A 624 -15.00 8.11 13.85
C ASN A 624 -14.58 7.14 12.74
N SER A 625 -13.99 6.03 13.13
CA SER A 625 -13.70 4.91 12.22
C SER A 625 -14.46 3.69 12.68
N GLU A 626 -15.15 2.99 11.76
CA GLU A 626 -15.75 1.71 12.12
C GLU A 626 -14.63 0.72 12.51
N PRO A 627 -14.66 0.15 13.73
CA PRO A 627 -13.59 -0.70 14.23
C PRO A 627 -13.31 -1.87 13.27
N GLY A 628 -12.06 -1.95 12.79
CA GLY A 628 -11.60 -3.00 11.87
C GLY A 628 -11.89 -2.79 10.39
N THR A 629 -12.35 -1.60 9.98
CA THR A 629 -12.57 -1.25 8.55
C THR A 629 -11.56 -0.23 8.02
N ASP A 630 -11.11 0.72 8.84
CA ASP A 630 -10.11 1.73 8.48
C ASP A 630 -8.82 1.59 9.32
N ASN A 631 -8.08 0.52 9.05
CA ASN A 631 -6.80 0.27 9.72
C ASN A 631 -5.68 1.23 9.27
N PHE A 632 -5.86 1.95 8.16
CA PHE A 632 -4.84 2.84 7.61
C PHE A 632 -4.85 4.22 8.24
N THR A 633 -6.01 4.70 8.71
CA THR A 633 -6.12 6.04 9.31
C THR A 633 -6.23 5.96 10.84
N ALA A 634 -6.94 4.96 11.37
CA ALA A 634 -7.21 4.85 12.80
C ALA A 634 -6.39 3.77 13.53
N HIS A 635 -5.61 2.94 12.81
CA HIS A 635 -4.68 1.96 13.40
C HIS A 635 -5.31 1.02 14.46
N ASN A 636 -6.56 0.59 14.24
CA ASN A 636 -7.39 -0.22 15.16
C ASN A 636 -7.93 0.52 16.40
N LEU A 637 -7.82 1.85 16.46
CA LEU A 637 -8.59 2.68 17.39
C LEU A 637 -9.95 3.03 16.79
N ASP A 638 -10.85 3.54 17.63
CA ASP A 638 -12.24 3.87 17.25
C ASP A 638 -12.33 5.23 16.53
N TYR A 639 -11.28 6.05 16.59
CA TYR A 639 -11.25 7.42 16.07
C TYR A 639 -9.91 7.73 15.41
N ALA A 640 -9.91 8.72 14.52
CA ALA A 640 -8.72 9.32 13.94
C ALA A 640 -8.80 10.84 14.02
N GLY A 641 -7.75 11.48 14.52
CA GLY A 641 -7.61 12.93 14.68
C GLY A 641 -6.38 13.48 13.98
N ALA A 642 -6.09 14.76 14.19
CA ALA A 642 -4.93 15.43 13.59
C ALA A 642 -4.10 16.20 14.63
N MET A 643 -2.78 16.09 14.51
CA MET A 643 -1.80 16.93 15.19
C MET A 643 -0.75 17.36 14.16
N VAL A 644 -0.53 18.67 14.03
CA VAL A 644 0.45 19.27 13.13
C VAL A 644 1.40 20.13 13.95
N HIS A 645 2.71 20.02 13.71
CA HIS A 645 3.68 20.84 14.41
C HIS A 645 4.87 21.27 13.54
N SER A 646 5.56 22.33 13.97
CA SER A 646 6.74 22.87 13.28
C SER A 646 8.09 22.39 13.82
N TRP A 647 8.09 21.29 14.59
CA TRP A 647 9.27 20.76 15.26
C TRP A 647 10.47 20.62 14.32
N ASN A 648 11.62 21.16 14.74
CA ASN A 648 12.88 21.18 13.99
C ASN A 648 12.80 21.76 12.56
N LYS A 649 11.70 22.41 12.18
CA LYS A 649 11.48 23.07 10.87
C LYS A 649 11.43 24.59 11.02
N PHE A 650 10.51 25.08 11.85
CA PHE A 650 10.42 26.48 12.24
C PHE A 650 10.36 26.59 13.75
N CYS A 651 11.29 27.36 14.31
CA CYS A 651 11.33 27.68 15.72
C CYS A 651 11.60 29.17 15.93
N PHE A 652 11.19 29.68 17.07
CA PHE A 652 11.36 31.08 17.47
C PHE A 652 11.66 31.18 18.96
N THR A 653 12.33 32.26 19.38
CA THR A 653 12.62 32.51 20.80
C THR A 653 11.97 33.81 21.24
N GLY A 654 10.97 33.72 22.11
CA GLY A 654 10.20 34.88 22.57
C GLY A 654 9.43 35.60 21.44
N GLY A 655 8.76 36.70 21.79
CA GLY A 655 7.91 37.45 20.86
C GLY A 655 6.43 37.12 21.04
N TYR A 656 5.61 37.36 20.02
CA TYR A 656 4.17 37.14 20.04
C TYR A 656 3.79 36.13 18.96
N VAL A 657 3.23 34.99 19.38
CA VAL A 657 2.73 33.93 18.49
C VAL A 657 1.21 33.91 18.56
N ALA A 658 0.55 33.87 17.41
CA ALA A 658 -0.90 33.91 17.35
C ALA A 658 -1.45 33.08 16.18
N ALA A 659 -2.67 32.60 16.34
CA ALA A 659 -3.43 31.91 15.32
C ALA A 659 -4.88 32.40 15.33
N ARG A 660 -5.49 32.45 14.15
CA ARG A 660 -6.90 32.75 13.99
C ARG A 660 -7.67 31.46 13.69
N VAL A 661 -8.57 31.10 14.61
CA VAL A 661 -9.11 29.73 14.71
C VAL A 661 -10.63 29.73 14.86
N THR A 662 -11.28 28.76 14.22
CA THR A 662 -12.63 28.29 14.53
C THR A 662 -12.53 26.96 15.27
N LEU A 663 -13.08 26.90 16.48
CA LEU A 663 -13.06 25.72 17.34
C LEU A 663 -14.05 24.64 16.85
N PRO A 664 -13.81 23.36 17.12
CA PRO A 664 -14.64 22.25 16.65
C PRO A 664 -15.98 22.14 17.39
N GLY A 665 -16.99 21.58 16.72
CA GLY A 665 -18.26 21.22 17.37
C GLY A 665 -19.07 22.43 17.86
N ARG A 666 -19.74 22.28 19.00
CA ARG A 666 -20.61 23.30 19.60
C ARG A 666 -20.00 23.89 20.87
N SER A 667 -20.24 25.18 21.08
CA SER A 667 -19.80 25.94 22.25
C SER A 667 -20.45 25.52 23.58
N ASP A 668 -21.50 24.68 23.55
CA ASP A 668 -22.28 24.24 24.72
C ASP A 668 -22.18 22.74 25.01
N VAL A 669 -21.31 22.01 24.28
CA VAL A 669 -21.07 20.57 24.42
C VAL A 669 -19.58 20.32 24.70
N TRP A 670 -19.27 19.64 25.80
CA TRP A 670 -17.89 19.33 26.21
C TRP A 670 -17.43 17.94 25.74
N GLY A 671 -16.12 17.78 25.59
CA GLY A 671 -15.48 16.48 25.35
C GLY A 671 -14.41 16.46 24.25
N LEU A 672 -14.35 17.48 23.41
CA LEU A 672 -13.29 17.63 22.39
C LEU A 672 -12.07 18.35 22.98
N TRP A 673 -10.87 18.05 22.46
CA TRP A 673 -9.60 18.67 22.86
C TRP A 673 -8.90 19.34 21.66
N PRO A 674 -9.35 20.53 21.24
CA PRO A 674 -8.61 21.39 20.34
C PRO A 674 -7.51 22.16 21.10
N GLY A 675 -6.29 22.16 20.56
CA GLY A 675 -5.14 22.80 21.19
C GLY A 675 -4.30 23.63 20.22
N PHE A 676 -3.80 24.75 20.71
CA PHE A 676 -2.73 25.54 20.11
C PHE A 676 -1.71 25.87 21.19
N TRP A 677 -0.50 25.36 21.03
CA TRP A 677 0.51 25.43 22.07
C TRP A 677 1.91 25.38 21.46
N THR A 678 2.90 25.62 22.30
CA THR A 678 4.30 25.68 21.90
C THR A 678 5.17 24.91 22.88
N MET A 679 6.24 24.29 22.37
CA MET A 679 7.17 23.51 23.19
C MET A 679 8.63 23.78 22.78
N GLY A 680 9.56 23.67 23.74
CA GLY A 680 10.99 23.76 23.45
C GLY A 680 11.49 22.64 22.52
N ASN A 681 12.30 22.98 21.52
CA ASN A 681 12.71 22.10 20.42
C ASN A 681 13.51 20.86 20.84
N LEU A 682 14.10 20.85 22.04
CA LEU A 682 14.82 19.68 22.57
C LEU A 682 13.90 18.53 23.01
N GLY A 683 12.59 18.73 23.05
CA GLY A 683 11.58 17.69 23.19
C GLY A 683 10.66 17.66 21.98
N ARG A 684 10.13 16.48 21.64
CA ARG A 684 9.15 16.31 20.56
C ARG A 684 7.86 15.72 21.14
N ALA A 685 6.75 16.45 21.00
CA ALA A 685 5.46 16.05 21.53
C ALA A 685 5.07 14.65 21.03
N GLY A 686 4.62 13.77 21.94
CA GLY A 686 4.28 12.37 21.65
C GLY A 686 5.45 11.38 21.69
N TYR A 687 6.70 11.86 21.73
CA TYR A 687 7.90 11.01 21.79
C TYR A 687 8.46 10.99 23.22
N GLY A 688 8.01 10.02 24.02
CA GLY A 688 8.26 9.96 25.46
C GLY A 688 9.73 10.00 25.87
N ALA A 689 10.58 9.21 25.19
CA ALA A 689 12.02 9.23 25.45
C ALA A 689 12.61 10.65 25.28
N SER A 690 12.18 11.40 24.26
CA SER A 690 12.67 12.78 24.08
C SER A 690 12.22 13.71 25.21
N LEU A 691 11.03 13.49 25.78
CA LEU A 691 10.36 14.33 26.78
C LEU A 691 10.76 14.03 28.23
N GLU A 692 11.09 12.78 28.57
CA GLU A 692 11.40 12.39 29.94
C GLU A 692 12.64 13.13 30.48
N GLY A 693 12.45 13.87 31.59
CA GLY A 693 13.50 14.72 32.18
C GLY A 693 13.77 16.01 31.40
N MET A 694 12.96 16.34 30.39
CA MET A 694 13.03 17.56 29.59
C MET A 694 11.77 18.40 29.71
N TRP A 695 10.62 17.76 29.56
CA TRP A 695 9.32 18.38 29.77
C TRP A 695 8.86 18.20 31.23
N PRO A 696 8.22 19.20 31.86
CA PRO A 696 8.05 20.58 31.42
C PRO A 696 9.07 21.52 32.10
N TYR A 697 10.35 21.14 32.13
CA TYR A 697 11.36 21.91 32.86
C TYR A 697 11.53 23.33 32.27
N SER A 698 11.77 24.30 33.14
CA SER A 698 12.32 25.62 32.78
C SER A 698 13.26 26.09 33.88
N TYR A 699 14.42 25.42 33.94
CA TYR A 699 15.32 25.51 35.08
C TYR A 699 16.80 25.53 34.71
N ASP A 700 17.52 26.51 35.25
CA ASP A 700 18.95 26.78 35.01
C ASP A 700 19.70 27.07 36.33
N ALA A 701 19.41 26.25 37.34
CA ALA A 701 20.06 26.27 38.64
C ALA A 701 20.57 24.88 39.01
N CYS A 702 21.56 24.82 39.91
CA CYS A 702 22.08 23.56 40.41
C CYS A 702 21.73 23.36 41.88
N ASP A 703 20.58 22.72 42.11
CA ASP A 703 20.02 22.34 43.41
C ASP A 703 19.08 21.12 43.29
N VAL A 704 18.33 20.82 44.34
CA VAL A 704 17.44 19.66 44.43
C VAL A 704 16.37 19.63 43.34
N GLY A 705 16.03 20.78 42.75
CA GLY A 705 15.08 20.86 41.65
C GLY A 705 15.49 20.09 40.40
N THR A 706 16.79 19.81 40.25
CA THR A 706 17.32 19.02 39.12
C THR A 706 17.23 17.51 39.33
N LEU A 707 16.86 17.06 40.53
CA LEU A 707 16.85 15.65 40.93
C LEU A 707 15.46 15.02 40.77
N GLN A 708 15.45 13.69 40.71
CA GLN A 708 14.22 12.92 40.65
C GLN A 708 13.32 13.29 41.84
N ASN A 709 12.03 13.50 41.56
CA ASN A 709 11.02 13.87 42.55
C ASN A 709 11.32 15.16 43.33
N GLN A 710 12.29 15.98 42.90
CA GLN A 710 12.82 17.13 43.64
C GLN A 710 13.35 16.77 45.04
N THR A 711 14.01 15.61 45.18
CA THR A 711 14.49 15.14 46.49
C THR A 711 15.89 14.53 46.46
N LEU A 712 16.56 14.59 47.62
CA LEU A 712 17.82 13.90 47.91
C LEU A 712 17.77 13.29 49.32
N GLY A 713 17.56 11.97 49.38
CA GLY A 713 17.45 11.21 50.62
C GLY A 713 16.22 11.58 51.44
N ASP A 714 16.39 12.46 52.44
CA ASP A 714 15.34 12.91 53.35
C ASP A 714 14.93 14.38 53.11
N TYR A 715 15.51 15.01 52.10
CA TYR A 715 15.45 16.46 51.89
C TYR A 715 14.90 16.84 50.51
N PRO A 716 14.10 17.92 50.42
CA PRO A 716 13.49 18.65 51.53
C PRO A 716 12.34 17.86 52.14
N GLU A 717 12.15 17.93 53.45
CA GLU A 717 11.10 17.17 54.15
C GLU A 717 9.69 17.50 53.60
N ALA A 718 9.48 18.75 53.20
CA ALA A 718 8.20 19.22 52.65
C ALA A 718 7.81 18.52 51.34
N ALA A 719 8.78 18.06 50.53
CA ALA A 719 8.49 17.37 49.28
C ALA A 719 7.85 15.98 49.48
N TYR A 720 7.97 15.40 50.68
CA TYR A 720 7.42 14.07 51.01
C TYR A 720 6.06 14.11 51.70
N MET A 721 5.73 15.22 52.36
CA MET A 721 4.63 15.28 53.32
C MET A 721 3.61 16.39 53.03
N GLN A 722 3.95 17.31 52.12
CA GLN A 722 3.19 18.53 51.83
C GLN A 722 3.10 18.78 50.31
N GLY A 723 3.13 17.73 49.51
CA GLY A 723 2.95 17.81 48.06
C GLY A 723 1.56 18.26 47.63
N GLY A 724 1.42 18.60 46.35
CA GLY A 724 0.14 19.03 45.76
C GLY A 724 -0.75 17.88 45.25
N ASP A 725 -0.22 16.66 45.17
CA ASP A 725 -0.96 15.49 44.70
C ASP A 725 -1.95 14.97 45.78
N PRO A 726 -3.26 14.90 45.50
CA PRO A 726 -4.28 14.51 46.49
C PRO A 726 -4.16 13.06 46.99
N ASP A 727 -3.55 12.17 46.19
CA ASP A 727 -3.54 10.73 46.43
C ASP A 727 -2.27 10.27 47.17
N THR A 728 -1.15 10.96 46.98
CA THR A 728 0.18 10.51 47.46
C THR A 728 0.84 11.44 48.47
N ALA A 729 0.41 12.69 48.59
CA ALA A 729 1.08 13.75 49.37
C ALA A 729 2.55 14.04 48.96
N ALA A 730 3.03 13.39 47.91
CA ALA A 730 4.33 13.61 47.30
C ALA A 730 4.30 14.85 46.39
N LEU A 731 5.40 15.58 46.33
CA LEU A 731 5.48 16.81 45.55
C LEU A 731 5.62 16.55 44.05
N SER A 732 6.48 15.61 43.65
CA SER A 732 6.81 15.39 42.24
C SER A 732 7.15 13.93 41.97
N PHE A 733 6.70 13.40 40.85
CA PHE A 733 7.11 12.12 40.26
C PHE A 733 7.91 12.33 38.96
N SER A 734 8.39 13.56 38.73
CA SER A 734 9.17 13.88 37.54
C SER A 734 10.55 13.20 37.59
N ALA A 735 10.97 12.70 36.43
CA ALA A 735 12.35 12.31 36.19
C ALA A 735 13.31 13.48 36.47
N PRO A 736 14.58 13.21 36.84
CA PRO A 736 15.57 14.27 37.01
C PRO A 736 15.73 15.08 35.73
N GLN A 737 16.06 16.37 35.84
CA GLN A 737 16.32 17.20 34.68
C GLN A 737 17.53 16.64 33.91
N ARG A 738 17.29 16.09 32.72
CA ARG A 738 18.29 15.35 31.94
C ARG A 738 19.44 16.26 31.51
N LEU A 739 19.12 17.47 31.07
CA LEU A 739 20.07 18.49 30.63
C LEU A 739 20.18 19.62 31.65
N SER A 740 20.50 19.27 32.89
CA SER A 740 20.59 20.22 34.00
C SER A 740 21.89 21.04 34.01
N ARG A 741 21.88 22.17 34.73
CA ARG A 741 23.12 22.89 35.08
C ARG A 741 24.06 22.08 35.99
N CYS A 742 23.54 21.11 36.72
CA CYS A 742 24.33 20.18 37.55
C CYS A 742 25.04 19.08 36.76
N THR A 743 24.92 19.04 35.43
CA THR A 743 25.57 18.01 34.61
C THR A 743 27.10 18.12 34.66
N CYS A 744 27.79 16.99 34.89
CA CYS A 744 29.25 16.95 35.00
C CYS A 744 29.96 17.23 33.66
N MET A 745 31.21 17.71 33.67
CA MET A 745 31.84 18.38 32.51
C MET A 745 32.01 17.52 31.24
N ASN A 746 32.12 16.21 31.39
CA ASN A 746 32.38 15.24 30.31
C ASN A 746 31.12 14.44 29.93
N GLU A 747 29.96 14.83 30.44
CA GLU A 747 28.68 14.20 30.17
C GLU A 747 28.01 14.76 28.92
N ASP A 748 26.96 14.08 28.47
CA ASP A 748 26.21 14.44 27.29
C ASP A 748 25.32 15.67 27.52
N HIS A 749 25.63 16.78 26.84
CA HIS A 749 24.89 18.03 27.01
C HIS A 749 25.07 18.96 25.78
N PRO A 750 24.00 19.56 25.23
CA PRO A 750 24.09 20.41 24.03
C PRO A 750 24.84 21.73 24.27
N GLY A 751 24.84 22.22 25.51
CA GLY A 751 25.41 23.52 25.88
C GLY A 751 24.39 24.65 25.74
N PRO A 752 24.83 25.93 25.76
CA PRO A 752 26.21 26.39 25.96
C PRO A 752 26.64 26.25 27.43
N LYS A 753 27.83 26.76 27.75
CA LYS A 753 28.33 26.86 29.13
C LYS A 753 28.25 28.29 29.63
N HIS A 754 27.88 28.46 30.89
CA HIS A 754 28.01 29.70 31.65
C HIS A 754 29.48 30.11 31.80
N SER A 755 29.72 31.37 32.16
CA SER A 755 31.08 31.89 32.38
C SER A 755 31.84 31.20 33.53
N ASP A 756 31.12 30.55 34.45
CA ASP A 756 31.67 29.74 35.54
C ASP A 756 32.10 28.32 35.09
N GLY A 757 31.88 27.97 33.81
CA GLY A 757 32.23 26.69 33.21
C GLY A 757 31.13 25.64 33.29
N THR A 758 30.03 25.87 34.02
CA THR A 758 28.89 24.95 34.09
C THR A 758 28.02 25.00 32.86
N PHE A 759 27.26 23.94 32.58
CA PHE A 759 26.31 23.95 31.49
C PHE A 759 25.11 24.84 31.82
N LYS A 760 24.53 25.48 30.81
CA LYS A 760 23.21 26.09 30.94
C LYS A 760 22.17 24.97 31.03
N GLY A 761 21.27 25.03 31.99
CA GLY A 761 20.14 24.09 32.08
C GLY A 761 19.23 24.24 30.86
N ARG A 762 18.96 23.12 30.18
CA ARG A 762 18.15 23.04 28.96
C ARG A 762 16.95 22.14 29.18
N ALA A 763 15.88 22.38 28.43
CA ALA A 763 14.61 21.70 28.64
C ALA A 763 13.65 21.80 27.43
N ALA A 764 12.45 21.24 27.60
CA ALA A 764 11.32 21.34 26.67
C ALA A 764 10.12 21.95 27.39
N PHE A 765 10.20 23.25 27.70
CA PHE A 765 9.12 24.02 28.35
C PHE A 765 7.87 24.07 27.46
N GLU A 766 6.68 24.08 28.05
CA GLU A 766 5.39 24.09 27.35
C GLU A 766 4.57 25.33 27.70
N ILE A 767 4.00 25.96 26.66
CA ILE A 767 3.08 27.09 26.78
C ILE A 767 1.85 26.80 25.93
N ASP A 768 0.71 26.69 26.59
CA ASP A 768 -0.60 26.52 25.98
C ASP A 768 -1.17 27.89 25.64
N VAL A 769 -1.15 28.25 24.35
CA VAL A 769 -1.83 29.48 23.88
C VAL A 769 -3.32 29.34 24.12
N PHE A 770 -3.88 28.17 23.82
CA PHE A 770 -5.11 27.69 24.40
C PHE A 770 -5.21 26.16 24.35
N GLU A 771 -5.90 25.62 25.34
CA GLU A 771 -6.60 24.34 25.26
C GLU A 771 -8.09 24.64 25.43
N ALA A 772 -8.87 24.48 24.36
CA ALA A 772 -10.27 24.84 24.43
C ALA A 772 -11.07 23.74 25.12
N GLN A 773 -11.98 24.16 25.98
CA GLN A 773 -12.88 23.30 26.73
C GLN A 773 -14.26 23.93 26.76
N VAL A 774 -15.24 23.19 27.26
CA VAL A 774 -16.57 23.72 27.52
C VAL A 774 -16.86 23.50 29.00
N SER A 775 -17.00 24.59 29.74
CA SER A 775 -17.37 24.54 31.16
C SER A 775 -18.74 23.89 31.31
N GLN A 776 -18.85 22.93 32.21
CA GLN A 776 -20.12 22.28 32.56
C GLN A 776 -21.02 23.16 33.45
N GLU A 777 -20.53 24.34 33.84
CA GLU A 777 -21.26 25.26 34.68
C GLU A 777 -22.52 25.79 33.97
N GLY A 778 -23.67 25.62 34.61
CA GLY A 778 -24.97 25.95 34.02
C GLY A 778 -25.68 24.79 33.32
N SER A 779 -25.01 23.64 33.18
CA SER A 779 -25.66 22.43 32.67
C SER A 779 -26.73 21.90 33.64
N THR A 780 -27.93 21.63 33.12
CA THR A 780 -29.05 21.08 33.90
C THR A 780 -29.26 19.59 33.69
N ASP A 781 -28.70 19.02 32.63
CA ASP A 781 -28.90 17.64 32.19
C ASP A 781 -27.61 16.79 32.17
N GLY A 782 -26.45 17.40 32.44
CA GLY A 782 -25.15 16.72 32.37
C GLY A 782 -24.75 16.30 30.96
N LEU A 783 -25.35 16.91 29.93
CA LEU A 783 -25.09 16.62 28.51
C LEU A 783 -24.87 17.90 27.69
N THR A 784 -25.59 18.97 27.99
CA THR A 784 -25.59 20.24 27.25
C THR A 784 -25.70 21.46 28.18
N GLY A 785 -25.61 22.66 27.62
CA GLY A 785 -25.79 23.91 28.37
C GLY A 785 -24.52 24.44 29.04
N GLY A 786 -23.35 23.98 28.58
CA GLY A 786 -22.06 24.51 28.99
C GLY A 786 -21.72 25.84 28.30
N THR A 787 -20.58 26.42 28.69
CA THR A 787 -20.04 27.65 28.08
C THR A 787 -18.61 27.39 27.59
N GLY A 788 -18.32 27.72 26.34
CA GLY A 788 -16.99 27.57 25.74
C GLY A 788 -15.95 28.46 26.42
N THR A 789 -14.86 27.87 26.86
CA THR A 789 -13.76 28.53 27.56
C THR A 789 -12.41 27.98 27.09
N ASN A 790 -11.33 28.72 27.31
CA ASN A 790 -9.97 28.25 27.07
C ASN A 790 -9.24 28.11 28.40
N SER A 791 -8.56 26.98 28.61
CA SER A 791 -7.42 26.92 29.53
C SER A 791 -6.23 27.56 28.82
N MET A 792 -5.61 28.54 29.46
CA MET A 792 -4.41 29.20 28.98
C MET A 792 -3.34 29.00 30.05
N SER A 793 -2.22 28.39 29.70
CA SER A 793 -1.28 27.88 30.71
C SER A 793 0.18 27.88 30.30
N GLY A 794 1.05 27.94 31.31
CA GLY A 794 2.45 27.57 31.21
C GLY A 794 2.74 26.41 32.15
N GLN A 795 3.42 25.38 31.67
CA GLN A 795 3.75 24.18 32.45
C GLN A 795 5.19 24.28 32.96
N PHE A 796 5.37 24.20 34.28
CA PHE A 796 6.64 24.38 34.95
C PHE A 796 7.08 23.13 35.70
N CYS A 797 8.38 22.86 35.63
CA CYS A 797 9.13 22.03 36.55
C CYS A 797 10.47 22.75 36.84
N PRO A 798 10.98 22.76 38.09
CA PRO A 798 10.47 22.14 39.33
C PRO A 798 9.21 22.81 39.90
N PHE A 799 8.56 22.15 40.87
CA PHE A 799 7.27 22.57 41.42
C PHE A 799 7.41 23.33 42.73
N ASP A 800 6.51 24.29 42.94
CA ASP A 800 6.25 24.87 44.24
C ASP A 800 5.40 23.94 45.11
N LEU A 801 5.52 24.12 46.43
CA LEU A 801 4.74 23.36 47.39
C LEU A 801 3.23 23.50 47.12
N GLU A 802 2.50 22.39 47.17
CA GLU A 802 1.07 22.32 46.86
C GLU A 802 0.70 22.82 45.44
N TYR A 803 1.66 22.92 44.52
CA TYR A 803 1.51 23.53 43.19
C TYR A 803 1.05 25.00 43.22
N LYS A 804 1.32 25.70 44.34
CA LYS A 804 0.91 27.09 44.56
C LYS A 804 2.02 28.06 44.19
N TRP A 805 1.84 28.72 43.05
CA TRP A 805 2.66 29.82 42.58
C TRP A 805 2.14 31.17 43.11
N ASN A 806 2.94 32.23 42.99
CA ASN A 806 2.63 33.53 43.59
C ASN A 806 1.71 34.39 42.69
N HIS A 807 0.42 34.45 43.04
CA HIS A 807 -0.58 35.24 42.32
C HIS A 807 -0.43 36.77 42.48
N ASP A 808 0.43 37.28 43.37
CA ASP A 808 0.67 38.73 43.48
C ASP A 808 1.43 39.28 42.25
N HIS A 809 2.09 38.39 41.51
CA HIS A 809 2.85 38.71 40.30
C HIS A 809 2.14 38.22 39.03
N MET A 810 0.85 38.53 38.94
CA MET A 810 0.08 38.34 37.72
C MET A 810 -0.79 39.56 37.42
N TYR A 811 -1.15 39.71 36.15
CA TYR A 811 -2.20 40.59 35.70
C TYR A 811 -3.38 39.74 35.17
N LEU A 812 -4.60 40.12 35.53
CA LEU A 812 -5.83 39.51 35.03
C LEU A 812 -6.80 40.61 34.66
N ALA A 813 -7.22 40.66 33.39
CA ALA A 813 -8.14 41.66 32.90
C ALA A 813 -9.53 41.42 33.52
N HIS A 814 -9.91 42.21 34.51
CA HIS A 814 -11.21 42.09 35.15
C HIS A 814 -12.25 42.95 34.40
N ASN A 815 -13.22 42.30 33.75
CA ASN A 815 -14.28 43.03 33.07
C ASN A 815 -15.33 43.54 34.09
N LEU A 816 -15.30 44.84 34.38
CA LEU A 816 -16.22 45.53 35.30
C LEU A 816 -17.71 45.50 34.89
N THR A 817 -18.05 44.95 33.72
CA THR A 817 -19.44 44.76 33.28
C THR A 817 -20.02 43.39 33.61
N LEU A 818 -19.21 42.48 34.15
CA LEU A 818 -19.65 41.15 34.57
C LEU A 818 -20.30 41.21 35.96
N SER A 819 -21.39 40.45 36.13
CA SER A 819 -22.08 40.34 37.42
C SER A 819 -21.14 39.74 38.48
N PRO A 820 -21.26 40.05 39.78
CA PRO A 820 -20.52 39.36 40.85
C PRO A 820 -20.70 37.82 40.87
N ASN A 821 -21.64 37.30 40.07
CA ASN A 821 -21.92 35.88 39.88
C ASN A 821 -21.40 35.29 38.55
N ASP A 822 -20.78 36.09 37.67
CA ASP A 822 -20.09 35.58 36.48
C ASP A 822 -18.71 35.04 36.88
N LYS A 823 -18.50 33.74 36.69
CA LYS A 823 -17.31 32.98 37.14
C LYS A 823 -16.31 32.69 36.01
N PHE A 824 -16.26 33.53 35.00
CA PHE A 824 -15.34 33.36 33.89
C PHE A 824 -14.25 34.43 33.95
N ASP A 825 -13.06 34.12 33.42
CA ASP A 825 -11.82 34.89 33.62
C ASP A 825 -11.33 34.77 35.07
N MET A 826 -11.11 33.52 35.51
CA MET A 826 -10.66 33.18 36.84
C MET A 826 -9.49 32.19 36.81
N LEU A 827 -8.75 32.13 37.92
CA LEU A 827 -7.72 31.12 38.13
C LEU A 827 -8.29 29.72 37.89
N ASN A 828 -7.55 28.91 37.14
CA ASN A 828 -7.94 27.53 36.91
C ASN A 828 -7.92 26.75 38.24
N THR A 829 -8.92 25.90 38.45
CA THR A 829 -8.96 25.01 39.60
C THR A 829 -7.92 23.89 39.49
N TYR A 830 -7.51 23.55 38.27
CA TYR A 830 -6.39 22.66 38.03
C TYR A 830 -5.07 23.45 38.13
N GLN A 831 -4.20 23.05 39.06
CA GLN A 831 -2.91 23.70 39.33
C GLN A 831 -1.71 22.86 38.91
N GLY A 832 -1.95 21.66 38.35
CA GLY A 832 -0.91 20.71 37.98
C GLY A 832 -1.24 19.29 38.42
N GLY A 833 -0.29 18.39 38.17
CA GLY A 833 -0.32 16.99 38.58
C GLY A 833 1.07 16.54 39.01
N ASN A 834 1.22 15.26 39.29
CA ASN A 834 2.49 14.68 39.77
C ASN A 834 3.70 14.87 38.83
N GLN A 835 3.50 15.23 37.56
CA GLN A 835 4.55 15.45 36.57
C GLN A 835 4.65 16.89 36.07
N GLN A 836 3.76 17.80 36.49
CA GLN A 836 3.77 19.20 36.07
C GLN A 836 3.12 20.14 37.09
N MET A 837 3.62 21.37 37.22
CA MET A 837 2.89 22.47 37.87
C MET A 837 2.42 23.46 36.79
N SER A 838 1.17 23.93 36.87
CA SER A 838 0.60 24.79 35.84
C SER A 838 0.26 26.19 36.38
N THR A 839 0.78 27.22 35.74
CA THR A 839 0.23 28.59 35.89
C THR A 839 -0.90 28.73 34.89
N SER A 840 -2.16 28.70 35.34
CA SER A 840 -3.31 28.58 34.43
C SER A 840 -4.48 29.48 34.81
N VAL A 841 -5.12 30.07 33.80
CA VAL A 841 -6.35 30.86 33.89
C VAL A 841 -7.36 30.32 32.88
N VAL A 842 -8.62 30.22 33.30
CA VAL A 842 -9.74 29.87 32.42
C VAL A 842 -10.42 31.13 31.92
N VAL A 843 -10.39 31.33 30.60
CA VAL A 843 -10.86 32.53 29.92
C VAL A 843 -12.10 32.22 29.09
N LYS A 844 -13.10 33.11 29.11
CA LYS A 844 -14.28 32.94 28.25
C LYS A 844 -13.96 33.22 26.78
N ASN A 845 -14.42 32.32 25.91
CA ASN A 845 -14.27 32.43 24.45
C ASN A 845 -15.44 33.15 23.79
N ASN A 846 -15.25 33.57 22.54
CA ASN A 846 -16.36 33.91 21.67
C ASN A 846 -17.20 32.65 21.37
N GLN A 847 -18.42 32.60 21.87
CA GLN A 847 -19.31 31.43 21.72
C GLN A 847 -19.72 31.18 20.26
N ARG A 848 -19.59 32.18 19.38
CA ARG A 848 -19.85 32.04 17.94
C ARG A 848 -18.64 31.51 17.17
N ALA A 849 -17.46 31.44 17.80
CA ALA A 849 -16.22 30.96 17.19
C ALA A 849 -16.06 29.43 17.23
N TYR A 850 -17.18 28.72 17.10
CA TYR A 850 -17.25 27.26 17.02
C TYR A 850 -17.93 26.85 15.71
N GLU A 851 -17.46 25.78 15.09
CA GLU A 851 -17.94 25.23 13.81
C GLU A 851 -19.47 25.19 13.71
N ARG A 852 -20.15 24.78 14.80
CA ARG A 852 -21.60 24.57 14.83
C ARG A 852 -22.38 25.60 15.66
N SER A 853 -21.70 26.56 16.30
CA SER A 853 -22.36 27.65 17.06
C SER A 853 -22.25 29.03 16.39
N GLY A 854 -21.59 29.12 15.24
CA GLY A 854 -21.53 30.36 14.45
C GLY A 854 -20.56 30.33 13.29
N GLY A 855 -19.52 29.50 13.35
CA GLY A 855 -18.48 29.36 12.32
C GLY A 855 -17.62 30.62 12.16
N GLU A 856 -17.58 31.50 13.17
CA GLU A 856 -16.73 32.68 13.14
C GLU A 856 -15.29 32.33 13.55
N PHE A 857 -14.33 33.13 13.11
CA PHE A 857 -12.95 33.00 13.54
C PHE A 857 -12.65 33.96 14.69
N SER A 858 -11.93 33.49 15.70
CA SER A 858 -11.39 34.29 16.81
C SER A 858 -9.86 34.16 16.85
N THR A 859 -9.18 35.20 17.31
CA THR A 859 -7.71 35.21 17.37
C THR A 859 -7.25 34.85 18.77
N TYR A 860 -6.29 33.93 18.87
CA TYR A 860 -5.68 33.52 20.12
C TYR A 860 -4.16 33.66 20.01
N GLY A 861 -3.50 34.17 21.04
CA GLY A 861 -2.05 34.34 21.01
C GLY A 861 -1.40 34.44 22.38
N ALA A 862 -0.08 34.24 22.40
CA ALA A 862 0.76 34.38 23.59
C ALA A 862 1.97 35.27 23.28
N GLN A 863 2.20 36.27 24.13
CA GLN A 863 3.40 37.10 24.14
C GLN A 863 4.36 36.57 25.19
N ILE A 864 5.55 36.16 24.76
CA ILE A 864 6.59 35.56 25.57
C ILE A 864 7.76 36.54 25.63
N THR A 865 8.11 36.94 26.85
CA THR A 865 9.33 37.71 27.14
C THR A 865 10.28 36.82 27.95
N PRO A 866 11.29 36.21 27.29
CA PRO A 866 12.23 35.32 27.96
C PRO A 866 13.04 36.04 29.05
N GLY A 867 13.41 35.31 30.10
CA GLY A 867 14.26 35.83 31.18
C GLY A 867 13.77 35.44 32.57
N LYS A 868 14.14 36.24 33.56
CA LYS A 868 13.81 36.04 34.98
C LYS A 868 13.24 37.31 35.61
N GLY A 869 12.56 37.15 36.74
CA GLY A 869 11.97 38.24 37.51
C GLY A 869 10.84 38.97 36.77
N HIS A 870 10.56 40.20 37.17
CA HIS A 870 9.43 40.99 36.65
C HIS A 870 9.54 41.38 35.17
N ASP A 871 10.76 41.49 34.65
CA ASP A 871 10.99 41.88 33.25
C ASP A 871 10.66 40.73 32.27
N ALA A 872 10.53 39.50 32.79
CA ALA A 872 10.13 38.33 32.03
C ALA A 872 8.66 37.98 32.28
N SER A 873 7.95 37.55 31.25
CA SER A 873 6.52 37.27 31.37
C SER A 873 5.98 36.41 30.24
N ILE A 874 4.82 35.80 30.48
CA ILE A 874 3.97 35.24 29.43
C ILE A 874 2.61 35.92 29.53
N GLY A 875 2.14 36.53 28.45
CA GLY A 875 0.84 37.22 28.37
C GLY A 875 -0.05 36.60 27.31
N TRP A 876 -1.29 36.26 27.65
CA TRP A 876 -2.25 35.64 26.74
C TRP A 876 -3.27 36.63 26.22
N VAL A 877 -3.54 36.53 24.93
CA VAL A 877 -4.32 37.48 24.15
C VAL A 877 -5.45 36.74 23.46
N VAL A 878 -6.65 37.31 23.52
CA VAL A 878 -7.83 36.85 22.77
C VAL A 878 -8.41 38.04 22.03
N ASP A 879 -8.66 37.89 20.72
CA ASP A 879 -9.20 38.93 19.84
C ASP A 879 -8.45 40.27 19.94
N ASP A 880 -7.11 40.17 19.99
CA ASP A 880 -6.18 41.33 20.11
C ASP A 880 -6.29 42.10 21.44
N GLU A 881 -6.91 41.50 22.47
CA GLU A 881 -6.97 42.03 23.83
C GLU A 881 -6.20 41.14 24.82
N LEU A 882 -5.30 41.74 25.61
CA LEU A 882 -4.58 41.03 26.68
C LEU A 882 -5.57 40.61 27.77
N ARG A 883 -5.71 39.29 27.96
CA ARG A 883 -6.64 38.70 28.94
C ARG A 883 -5.98 38.48 30.29
N TRP A 884 -4.76 37.95 30.30
CA TRP A 884 -3.99 37.77 31.52
C TRP A 884 -2.50 37.65 31.22
N GLN A 885 -1.66 37.86 32.23
CA GLN A 885 -0.21 37.79 32.13
C GLN A 885 0.38 37.30 33.45
N VAL A 886 1.37 36.41 33.37
CA VAL A 886 2.17 35.95 34.50
C VAL A 886 3.59 36.48 34.36
N PHE A 887 4.14 37.02 35.44
CA PHE A 887 5.52 37.51 35.48
C PHE A 887 6.46 36.43 36.04
N GLY A 888 7.74 36.47 35.69
CA GLY A 888 8.72 35.49 36.17
C GLY A 888 8.84 35.42 37.70
N ASP A 889 8.57 36.53 38.41
CA ASP A 889 8.50 36.57 39.87
C ASP A 889 7.46 35.61 40.47
N ALA A 890 6.42 35.28 39.71
CA ALA A 890 5.34 34.38 40.14
C ALA A 890 5.85 32.96 40.41
N VAL A 891 6.93 32.56 39.74
CA VAL A 891 7.62 31.27 39.84
C VAL A 891 9.06 31.44 40.36
N GLY A 892 9.23 32.40 41.29
CA GLY A 892 10.49 32.70 41.97
C GLY A 892 10.94 31.61 42.95
N ALA A 893 12.13 31.76 43.53
CA ALA A 893 12.73 30.77 44.42
C ALA A 893 11.81 30.39 45.60
N ASN A 894 11.85 29.11 45.99
CA ASN A 894 11.04 28.56 47.07
C ASN A 894 11.91 27.78 48.05
N GLU A 895 12.23 28.42 49.18
CA GLU A 895 13.09 27.85 50.21
C GLU A 895 12.46 26.62 50.90
N ARG A 896 11.12 26.50 50.94
CA ARG A 896 10.45 25.36 51.61
C ARG A 896 10.72 24.03 50.90
N VAL A 897 10.87 24.09 49.59
CA VAL A 897 11.21 22.94 48.74
C VAL A 897 12.60 23.08 48.10
N ALA A 898 13.41 24.01 48.62
CA ALA A 898 14.83 24.19 48.31
C ALA A 898 15.16 24.34 46.81
N ILE A 899 14.28 25.02 46.06
CA ILE A 899 14.48 25.32 44.64
C ILE A 899 14.72 26.81 44.42
N SER A 900 15.56 27.12 43.45
CA SER A 900 15.81 28.46 42.92
C SER A 900 14.64 28.96 42.05
N GLU A 901 14.74 30.20 41.58
CA GLU A 901 13.79 30.80 40.63
C GLU A 901 13.78 30.04 39.30
N ARG A 902 12.58 29.79 38.76
CA ARG A 902 12.42 29.33 37.38
C ARG A 902 12.57 30.52 36.43
N PHE A 903 12.80 30.23 35.14
CA PHE A 903 12.89 31.27 34.11
C PHE A 903 11.75 31.12 33.09
N ILE A 904 11.36 32.22 32.45
CA ILE A 904 10.51 32.16 31.26
C ILE A 904 11.41 31.83 30.08
N THR A 905 11.10 30.71 29.41
CA THR A 905 12.03 30.03 28.52
C THR A 905 12.62 30.92 27.42
N ASP A 906 13.93 30.79 27.19
CA ASP A 906 14.66 31.26 26.02
C ASP A 906 15.08 30.10 25.10
N GLU A 907 14.50 28.90 25.29
CA GLU A 907 14.61 27.81 24.33
C GLU A 907 14.02 28.21 22.96
N PRO A 908 14.55 27.70 21.85
CA PRO A 908 13.86 27.77 20.57
C PRO A 908 12.56 26.95 20.66
N MET A 909 11.42 27.62 20.52
CA MET A 909 10.08 27.04 20.64
C MET A 909 9.52 26.70 19.26
N TYR A 910 8.86 25.56 19.12
CA TYR A 910 8.10 25.20 17.92
C TYR A 910 6.59 25.21 18.22
N ILE A 911 5.78 25.28 17.16
CA ILE A 911 4.32 25.45 17.23
C ILE A 911 3.63 24.10 17.07
N LEU A 912 2.55 23.87 17.81
CA LEU A 912 1.67 22.72 17.69
C LEU A 912 0.20 23.14 17.57
N LEU A 913 -0.52 22.49 16.67
CA LEU A 913 -1.95 22.62 16.45
C LEU A 913 -2.56 21.22 16.41
N GLN A 914 -3.64 20.99 17.14
CA GLN A 914 -4.22 19.66 17.24
C GLN A 914 -5.71 19.65 17.49
N LEU A 915 -6.34 18.55 17.12
CA LEU A 915 -7.71 18.20 17.47
C LEU A 915 -7.79 16.73 17.88
N GLY A 916 -8.05 16.49 19.17
CA GLY A 916 -8.13 15.15 19.74
C GLY A 916 -9.30 14.95 20.70
N ILE A 917 -9.38 13.77 21.33
CA ILE A 917 -10.41 13.40 22.31
C ILE A 917 -9.86 12.41 23.36
N SER A 918 -9.94 12.76 24.65
CA SER A 918 -9.52 11.85 25.73
C SER A 918 -10.28 12.10 27.02
N TYR A 919 -10.49 11.03 27.78
CA TYR A 919 -11.01 11.09 29.16
C TYR A 919 -10.02 11.74 30.14
N ASN A 920 -8.73 11.82 29.79
CA ASN A 920 -7.72 12.44 30.67
C ASN A 920 -7.80 13.97 30.66
N PHE A 921 -8.41 14.60 29.64
CA PHE A 921 -8.65 16.05 29.61
C PHE A 921 -9.93 16.48 30.31
N GLY A 922 -10.89 15.55 30.43
CA GLY A 922 -12.16 15.83 31.08
C GLY A 922 -13.21 14.79 30.72
N ALA A 923 -14.41 14.97 31.30
CA ALA A 923 -15.54 14.16 30.90
C ALA A 923 -15.91 14.45 29.43
N ILE A 924 -16.44 13.45 28.74
CA ILE A 924 -16.93 13.57 27.36
C ILE A 924 -18.45 13.47 27.40
N SER A 925 -19.16 14.47 26.87
CA SER A 925 -20.62 14.42 26.77
C SER A 925 -21.06 13.34 25.80
N GLN A 926 -22.11 12.58 26.15
CA GLN A 926 -22.71 11.60 25.23
C GLN A 926 -23.15 12.25 23.91
N GLN A 927 -23.50 13.55 23.96
CA GLN A 927 -23.88 14.31 22.77
C GLN A 927 -22.77 14.36 21.71
N ILE A 928 -21.48 14.29 22.09
CA ILE A 928 -20.37 14.22 21.13
C ILE A 928 -20.46 12.97 20.25
N PHE A 929 -20.87 11.84 20.83
CA PHE A 929 -21.00 10.57 20.13
C PHE A 929 -22.31 10.47 19.33
N ASP A 930 -23.37 11.13 19.80
CA ASP A 930 -24.69 11.11 19.17
C ASP A 930 -24.82 12.15 18.03
N ASP A 931 -23.97 13.17 18.02
CA ASP A 931 -23.91 14.20 16.98
C ASP A 931 -23.37 13.64 15.64
N ALA A 932 -23.60 14.39 14.56
CA ALA A 932 -23.04 14.04 13.25
C ALA A 932 -21.51 14.16 13.28
N TRP A 933 -20.81 13.12 12.83
CA TRP A 933 -19.36 13.13 12.58
C TRP A 933 -19.08 13.45 11.10
N PRO A 934 -17.91 14.03 10.75
CA PRO A 934 -16.76 14.39 11.58
C PRO A 934 -16.83 15.80 12.23
N TYR A 935 -15.86 16.11 13.10
CA TYR A 935 -15.63 17.44 13.68
C TYR A 935 -14.40 18.10 13.05
N HIS A 936 -14.43 19.43 12.90
CA HIS A 936 -13.34 20.18 12.28
C HIS A 936 -12.90 21.38 13.11
N MET A 937 -11.59 21.55 13.26
CA MET A 937 -10.97 22.78 13.71
C MET A 937 -10.34 23.47 12.49
N TYR A 938 -10.70 24.73 12.26
CA TYR A 938 -10.21 25.52 11.13
C TYR A 938 -9.21 26.56 11.61
N VAL A 939 -8.06 26.65 10.96
CA VAL A 939 -7.03 27.66 11.22
C VAL A 939 -6.86 28.49 9.95
N ASP A 940 -7.22 29.76 10.05
CA ASP A 940 -7.14 30.75 8.97
C ASP A 940 -5.69 31.17 8.74
N TRP A 941 -4.98 31.53 9.81
CA TRP A 941 -3.56 31.84 9.73
C TRP A 941 -2.83 31.56 11.03
N VAL A 942 -1.52 31.39 10.93
CA VAL A 942 -0.56 31.41 12.06
C VAL A 942 0.47 32.49 11.79
N ARG A 943 0.75 33.33 12.78
CA ARG A 943 1.72 34.44 12.66
C ARG A 943 2.60 34.55 13.90
N VAL A 944 3.88 34.82 13.68
CA VAL A 944 4.86 35.08 14.75
C VAL A 944 5.50 36.44 14.53
N TYR A 945 5.51 37.23 15.59
CA TYR A 945 6.09 38.56 15.64
C TYR A 945 7.19 38.61 16.68
N GLN A 946 8.26 39.35 16.40
CA GLN A 946 9.32 39.61 17.37
C GLN A 946 9.62 41.11 17.45
N PRO A 947 10.11 41.60 18.61
CA PRO A 947 10.62 42.97 18.72
C PRO A 947 11.67 43.25 17.65
N THR A 948 11.60 44.41 17.01
CA THR A 948 12.47 44.81 15.90
C THR A 948 13.95 44.84 16.26
N ASP A 949 14.27 45.03 17.53
CA ASP A 949 15.62 45.04 18.11
C ASP A 949 16.11 43.65 18.57
N ASN A 950 15.24 42.63 18.59
CA ASN A 950 15.55 41.30 19.09
C ASN A 950 14.82 40.20 18.30
N ILE A 951 15.28 39.96 17.07
CA ILE A 951 14.79 38.90 16.19
C ILE A 951 15.70 37.67 16.33
N ASN A 952 15.12 36.55 16.76
CA ASN A 952 15.79 35.26 16.86
C ASN A 952 14.86 34.14 16.36
N ILE A 953 15.12 33.67 15.15
CA ILE A 953 14.38 32.59 14.49
C ILE A 953 15.36 31.48 14.10
N GLY A 954 14.89 30.24 14.17
CA GLY A 954 15.67 29.05 13.90
C GLY A 954 15.69 28.09 15.08
N CYS A 955 15.86 26.81 14.77
CA CYS A 955 15.77 25.73 15.73
C CYS A 955 17.11 25.43 16.44
N ASP A 956 18.23 25.96 15.93
CA ASP A 956 19.60 25.74 16.43
C ASP A 956 20.37 27.07 16.57
N PRO A 957 19.89 28.00 17.41
CA PRO A 957 20.59 29.27 17.62
C PRO A 957 21.93 29.03 18.35
N PRO A 958 22.99 29.84 18.09
CA PRO A 958 24.32 29.58 18.63
C PRO A 958 24.42 29.60 20.17
N ASP A 959 23.54 30.35 20.82
CA ASP A 959 23.41 30.48 22.25
C ASP A 959 22.49 29.43 22.88
N MET A 960 21.72 28.67 22.07
CA MET A 960 20.85 27.58 22.52
C MET A 960 20.86 26.42 21.50
N PRO A 961 22.01 25.77 21.25
CA PRO A 961 22.13 24.74 20.23
C PRO A 961 21.25 23.52 20.55
N THR A 962 20.69 22.90 19.53
CA THR A 962 19.87 21.68 19.63
C THR A 962 20.23 20.64 18.57
N ALA A 963 20.65 21.07 17.37
CA ALA A 963 20.69 20.19 16.20
C ALA A 963 21.68 19.03 16.37
N ALA A 964 22.87 19.30 16.91
CA ALA A 964 23.88 18.27 17.15
C ALA A 964 23.40 17.21 18.16
N TYR A 965 22.68 17.64 19.20
CA TYR A 965 22.15 16.74 20.23
C TYR A 965 20.99 15.90 19.69
N ILE A 966 20.02 16.53 19.02
CA ILE A 966 18.90 15.83 18.39
C ILE A 966 19.41 14.80 17.37
N ASN A 967 20.35 15.19 16.49
CA ASN A 967 20.90 14.28 15.49
C ASN A 967 21.65 13.09 16.12
N LYS A 968 22.36 13.31 17.22
CA LYS A 968 23.05 12.23 17.95
C LYS A 968 22.05 11.24 18.56
N HIS A 969 20.91 11.72 19.04
CA HIS A 969 19.87 10.92 19.69
C HIS A 969 18.63 10.73 18.83
N ASN A 970 18.77 10.75 17.50
CA ASN A 970 17.66 10.85 16.55
C ASN A 970 16.53 9.83 16.82
N GLU A 971 16.90 8.61 17.20
CA GLU A 971 15.95 7.54 17.50
C GLU A 971 14.96 7.88 18.63
N ALA A 972 15.39 8.61 19.66
CA ALA A 972 14.50 9.09 20.73
C ALA A 972 13.46 10.11 20.23
N TYR A 973 13.71 10.73 19.06
CA TYR A 973 12.85 11.73 18.41
C TYR A 973 12.07 11.19 17.21
N THR A 974 12.35 9.96 16.75
CA THR A 974 11.68 9.34 15.60
C THR A 974 10.92 8.06 15.94
N ASN A 975 11.11 7.50 17.15
CA ASN A 975 10.40 6.30 17.59
C ASN A 975 9.44 6.61 18.75
N ALA A 976 8.15 6.77 18.44
CA ALA A 976 7.12 7.08 19.44
C ALA A 976 6.84 5.93 20.44
N ASN A 977 7.28 4.70 20.13
CA ASN A 977 7.11 3.54 21.03
C ASN A 977 8.11 3.56 22.21
N LEU A 978 9.18 4.36 22.13
CA LEU A 978 10.09 4.56 23.25
C LEU A 978 9.49 5.63 24.17
N THR A 979 8.86 5.18 25.25
CA THR A 979 8.14 6.06 26.17
C THR A 979 9.02 6.62 27.29
N THR A 980 10.17 5.99 27.57
CA THR A 980 11.15 6.45 28.56
C THR A 980 12.56 6.50 27.98
N TRP A 981 13.43 7.32 28.56
CA TRP A 981 14.85 7.40 28.23
C TRP A 981 15.57 6.10 28.59
N ASP A 982 15.14 5.42 29.65
CA ASP A 982 15.68 4.10 30.02
C ASP A 982 15.45 3.06 28.90
N GLN A 983 14.24 3.02 28.32
CA GLN A 983 13.96 2.16 27.16
C GLN A 983 14.85 2.51 25.96
N TYR A 984 15.10 3.80 25.73
CA TYR A 984 16.03 4.25 24.69
C TYR A 984 17.48 3.81 24.98
N MET A 985 17.94 3.89 26.23
CA MET A 985 19.27 3.40 26.62
C MET A 985 19.42 1.89 26.44
N GLU A 986 18.38 1.10 26.71
CA GLU A 986 18.37 -0.34 26.43
C GLU A 986 18.42 -0.62 24.92
N HIS A 987 17.75 0.20 24.11
CA HIS A 987 17.70 0.05 22.65
C HIS A 987 19.01 0.47 21.96
N ALA A 988 19.64 1.56 22.43
CA ALA A 988 20.82 2.18 21.84
C ALA A 988 21.93 2.45 22.87
N PRO A 989 22.49 1.40 23.53
CA PRO A 989 23.41 1.55 24.67
C PRO A 989 24.76 2.18 24.31
N ASP A 990 25.13 2.17 23.03
CA ASP A 990 26.37 2.80 22.55
C ASP A 990 26.24 4.33 22.39
N LEU A 991 25.01 4.83 22.21
CA LEU A 991 24.70 6.24 21.95
C LEU A 991 24.14 6.96 23.19
N ALA A 992 23.31 6.28 23.97
CA ALA A 992 22.62 6.84 25.13
C ALA A 992 23.20 6.28 26.43
N LYS A 993 23.51 7.17 27.38
CA LYS A 993 24.04 6.81 28.70
C LYS A 993 23.38 7.66 29.79
N PRO A 994 23.36 7.17 31.04
CA PRO A 994 22.89 7.97 32.16
C PRO A 994 23.79 9.20 32.32
N VAL A 995 23.18 10.39 32.35
CA VAL A 995 23.89 11.66 32.55
C VAL A 995 24.14 11.84 34.04
N LYS A 996 25.40 12.03 34.43
CA LYS A 996 25.75 12.26 35.84
C LYS A 996 25.36 13.66 36.30
N ASN A 997 24.51 13.71 37.33
CA ASN A 997 24.24 14.90 38.11
C ASN A 997 25.28 15.04 39.25
N ALA A 998 25.89 16.21 39.38
CA ALA A 998 26.94 16.50 40.35
C ALA A 998 26.51 16.32 41.81
N LEU A 999 25.23 16.54 42.14
CA LEU A 999 24.71 16.33 43.50
C LEU A 999 24.70 14.85 43.90
N MET A 1000 24.57 13.94 42.92
CA MET A 1000 24.59 12.49 43.13
C MET A 1000 26.02 11.89 43.01
N HIS A 1001 26.93 12.60 42.35
CA HIS A 1001 28.27 12.11 41.98
C HIS A 1001 29.38 13.00 42.58
N GLN A 1002 29.28 13.31 43.87
CA GLN A 1002 30.09 14.36 44.47
C GLN A 1002 31.59 14.03 44.55
N ASN A 1003 31.92 12.74 44.57
CA ASN A 1003 33.29 12.22 44.65
C ASN A 1003 33.98 12.15 43.28
N ASP A 1004 33.26 12.38 42.18
CA ASP A 1004 33.81 12.31 40.83
C ASP A 1004 34.59 13.59 40.49
N ALA A 1005 35.77 13.43 39.89
CA ALA A 1005 36.65 14.56 39.54
C ALA A 1005 35.99 15.51 38.51
N ASP A 1006 35.20 14.97 37.59
CA ASP A 1006 34.54 15.73 36.52
C ASP A 1006 33.31 16.51 37.01
N CYS A 1007 32.88 16.27 38.26
CA CYS A 1007 31.72 16.90 38.89
C CYS A 1007 32.10 18.04 39.86
N GLN A 1008 33.38 18.38 40.00
CA GLN A 1008 33.84 19.42 40.94
C GLN A 1008 33.42 20.84 40.55
N VAL A 1009 33.36 21.15 39.24
CA VAL A 1009 32.98 22.49 38.76
C VAL A 1009 31.52 22.80 39.08
N PRO A 1010 30.54 21.95 38.73
CA PRO A 1010 29.14 22.21 39.09
C PRO A 1010 28.90 22.23 40.61
N LEU A 1011 29.62 21.42 41.40
CA LEU A 1011 29.53 21.46 42.87
C LEU A 1011 29.88 22.82 43.46
N SER A 1012 30.80 23.56 42.84
CA SER A 1012 31.25 24.87 43.36
C SER A 1012 30.17 25.96 43.32
N ILE A 1013 29.11 25.76 42.52
CA ILE A 1013 28.03 26.73 42.32
C ILE A 1013 26.69 26.26 42.89
N VAL A 1014 26.67 25.13 43.61
CA VAL A 1014 25.45 24.61 44.24
C VAL A 1014 24.88 25.67 45.18
N THR A 1015 23.64 26.08 44.92
CA THR A 1015 22.99 27.17 45.66
C THR A 1015 22.68 26.76 47.09
N ASP A 1016 22.24 25.52 47.31
CA ASP A 1016 22.03 24.94 48.64
C ASP A 1016 23.20 24.06 49.09
N GLN A 1017 24.12 24.67 49.85
CA GLN A 1017 25.29 23.99 50.40
C GLN A 1017 24.95 22.85 51.36
N ASN A 1018 23.72 22.78 51.90
CA ASN A 1018 23.30 21.68 52.77
C ASN A 1018 23.11 20.34 52.03
N LEU A 1019 23.12 20.36 50.70
CA LEU A 1019 23.05 19.18 49.85
C LEU A 1019 24.41 18.46 49.72
N ILE A 1020 25.51 19.20 49.86
CA ILE A 1020 26.86 18.66 49.70
C ILE A 1020 27.18 17.73 50.88
N GLY A 1021 27.57 16.50 50.57
CA GLY A 1021 27.83 15.42 51.50
C GLY A 1021 26.63 14.54 51.84
N ARG A 1022 25.44 14.81 51.29
CA ARG A 1022 24.29 13.91 51.41
C ARG A 1022 24.37 12.79 50.37
N GLU A 1023 24.07 11.58 50.81
CA GLU A 1023 23.94 10.39 49.94
C GLU A 1023 22.47 10.01 49.79
N GLU A 1024 22.17 9.26 48.73
CA GLU A 1024 20.86 8.68 48.48
C GLU A 1024 20.57 7.56 49.49
N THR A 1025 19.48 7.65 50.24
CA THR A 1025 19.05 6.59 51.17
C THR A 1025 17.88 5.79 50.59
N ASP A 1026 18.05 4.48 50.45
CA ASP A 1026 17.04 3.54 49.92
C ASP A 1026 15.75 3.45 50.77
N GLU A 1027 15.79 3.92 52.03
CA GLU A 1027 14.76 3.63 53.04
C GLU A 1027 13.47 4.46 52.89
N LYS A 1028 13.52 5.68 52.33
CA LYS A 1028 12.33 6.52 52.08
C LYS A 1028 11.70 6.30 50.71
N LYS A 1029 12.45 5.87 49.69
CA LYS A 1029 11.92 5.51 48.35
C LYS A 1029 10.81 4.44 48.42
N ARG A 1030 10.87 3.51 49.39
CA ARG A 1030 9.93 2.38 49.49
C ARG A 1030 8.66 2.62 50.30
N ASN A 1031 8.67 3.54 51.26
CA ASN A 1031 7.61 3.63 52.27
C ASN A 1031 6.56 4.72 52.01
N ASN A 1032 6.87 5.75 51.22
CA ASN A 1032 5.94 6.86 50.92
C ASN A 1032 5.54 6.97 49.43
N TRP A 1033 6.16 6.19 48.54
CA TRP A 1033 6.01 6.33 47.07
C TRP A 1033 5.46 5.06 46.38
N ASN A 1034 4.98 4.08 47.16
CA ASN A 1034 4.35 2.83 46.70
C ASN A 1034 2.83 2.89 46.87
#